data_AF-A0A7R9LWD9-F1
#
_entry.id   AF-A0A7R9LWD9-F1
#
_cell.length_a   1.000
_cell.length_b   1.000
_cell.length_c   1.000
_cell.angle_alpha   90.00
_cell.angle_beta   90.00
_cell.angle_gamma   90.00
#
_symmetry.space_group_name_H-M   'P 1'
#
loop_
_entity.id
_entity.type
_entity.pdbx_description
1 polymer ?
#
loop_
_entity_poly.entity_id
_entity_poly.type
_entity_poly.pdbx_seq_one_letter_code
_entity_poly.pdbx_strand_id
1 'polypeptide(L)'
;MDEESVKLSKLFDKGFNLHLELKDSTLSTNDRPFQTKVSEAIRALEESTGLVNELSLFSSNESVEEIATKNVKYLLLPALLADLTLMSQTTQRSEVLKTAEIYFNDFIQRLNDYQICDIDIKRTDSSSEDKQVVSSSREPSLDSAVFNRNDKIRRYKEGKQMDNRLIELRQRMAQTDEDIDDEVLRDYYLTLLKRWISLSLEELSAIETEKPILEHMKLMKASNKDGRPRGKPTASPKLKPIIITRNEMQKKVYGLGYPSLPTVSIDDFITQKVDEGSLAITKSNPIYDNYLMDWAENPDKKRMEDETEEERKEILVERDNPQALRRAREMDDWKDVDFPVEETESCITPDGKTGICEPLVRCDQLLSSRNLKVLRQSICGYDNEVPNVCCPIAKKVTQSIAKPRPTRPPTKRPKAPKTRPTLRATTSMPRDVINDQPSGPNSGLRPRKLPELSHPGAWPWMAAVFIEDSDNQGSFIAQCGGALISEQEIITASHCVVEGGQVLTPSKIRIRLGEHNIMKRTKDDAEVDYNVIKVTAHPDFEPQTYKNDVAIIKLSQRVRFNRRVWPICLPYDTRVLTSEENVGRSGFIIGWGRLEFNGKTSEELREASIEIVSNNECGKAFDKVVKITDEYLCAGTTGSTKDSCQGDSGGPLIQVDPENKKYYLTGIVSFGKRCATPGFPGVYARII
;
A
#
# COMPACT_ATOMS: atom_id res chain seq x y z
N MET A 1 33.89 -23.58 -44.80
CA MET A 1 33.12 -22.35 -44.51
C MET A 1 31.62 -22.62 -44.40
N ASP A 2 30.96 -23.28 -45.35
CA ASP A 2 29.49 -23.44 -45.29
C ASP A 2 29.01 -24.43 -44.20
N GLU A 3 29.74 -25.52 -43.94
CA GLU A 3 29.33 -26.49 -42.91
C GLU A 3 29.50 -25.96 -41.47
N GLU A 4 30.60 -25.24 -41.22
CA GLU A 4 30.88 -24.60 -39.92
C GLU A 4 29.95 -23.43 -39.63
N SER A 5 29.56 -22.64 -40.64
CA SER A 5 28.59 -21.55 -40.47
C SER A 5 27.17 -22.05 -40.20
N VAL A 6 26.75 -23.15 -40.86
CA VAL A 6 25.48 -23.83 -40.55
C VAL A 6 25.50 -24.42 -39.14
N LYS A 7 26.63 -25.01 -38.73
CA LYS A 7 26.82 -25.53 -37.38
C LYS A 7 26.78 -24.41 -36.34
N LEU A 8 27.43 -23.27 -36.61
CA LEU A 8 27.43 -22.09 -35.75
C LEU A 8 26.01 -21.55 -35.52
N SER A 9 25.22 -21.35 -36.59
CA SER A 9 23.85 -20.85 -36.44
C SER A 9 23.02 -21.80 -35.57
N LYS A 10 23.09 -23.12 -35.83
CA LYS A 10 22.33 -24.12 -35.05
C LYS A 10 22.72 -24.14 -33.57
N LEU A 11 24.02 -24.03 -33.26
CA LEU A 11 24.51 -24.00 -31.88
C LEU A 11 24.06 -22.73 -31.15
N PHE A 12 24.17 -21.57 -31.82
CA PHE A 12 23.70 -20.31 -31.26
C PHE A 12 22.19 -20.33 -31.02
N ASP A 13 21.40 -20.74 -32.02
CA ASP A 13 19.94 -20.78 -31.92
C ASP A 13 19.50 -21.76 -30.82
N LYS A 14 20.21 -22.89 -30.65
CA LYS A 14 19.99 -23.81 -29.51
C LYS A 14 20.26 -23.13 -28.17
N GLY A 15 21.42 -22.48 -28.01
CA GLY A 15 21.77 -21.80 -26.75
C GLY A 15 20.82 -20.64 -26.43
N PHE A 16 20.43 -19.87 -27.43
CA PHE A 16 19.50 -18.75 -27.32
C PHE A 16 18.09 -19.20 -26.96
N ASN A 17 17.56 -20.26 -27.59
CA ASN A 17 16.24 -20.80 -27.24
C ASN A 17 16.21 -21.37 -25.82
N LEU A 18 17.26 -22.08 -25.40
CA LEU A 18 17.37 -22.55 -24.02
C LEU A 18 17.41 -21.39 -23.02
N HIS A 19 18.10 -20.30 -23.36
CA HIS A 19 18.12 -19.08 -22.55
C HIS A 19 16.72 -18.46 -22.40
N LEU A 20 15.94 -18.38 -23.49
CA LEU A 20 14.55 -17.92 -23.46
C LEU A 20 13.66 -18.84 -22.60
N GLU A 21 13.77 -20.16 -22.78
CA GLU A 21 13.04 -21.14 -21.97
C GLU A 21 13.37 -21.01 -20.47
N LEU A 22 14.61 -20.70 -20.13
CA LEU A 22 15.03 -20.49 -18.73
C LEU A 22 14.43 -19.21 -18.14
N LYS A 23 14.24 -18.16 -18.94
CA LYS A 23 13.56 -16.92 -18.49
C LYS A 23 12.06 -17.10 -18.28
N ASP A 24 11.42 -17.92 -19.11
CA ASP A 24 9.98 -18.20 -19.03
C ASP A 24 9.63 -19.39 -18.11
N SER A 25 10.64 -20.07 -17.57
CA SER A 25 10.47 -21.25 -16.72
C SER A 25 9.91 -20.91 -15.34
N THR A 26 8.93 -21.68 -14.88
CA THR A 26 8.39 -21.62 -13.52
C THR A 26 9.19 -22.42 -12.48
N LEU A 27 10.25 -23.12 -12.91
CA LEU A 27 11.12 -23.91 -12.03
C LEU A 27 11.99 -22.99 -11.14
N SER A 28 12.32 -23.46 -9.95
CA SER A 28 13.25 -22.74 -9.07
C SER A 28 14.66 -22.77 -9.64
N THR A 29 15.41 -21.68 -9.48
CA THR A 29 16.83 -21.62 -9.88
C THR A 29 17.65 -22.72 -9.20
N ASN A 30 17.24 -23.21 -8.02
CA ASN A 30 17.92 -24.29 -7.30
C ASN A 30 17.62 -25.70 -7.87
N ASP A 31 16.64 -25.83 -8.76
CA ASP A 31 16.20 -27.14 -9.23
C ASP A 31 17.23 -27.76 -10.18
N ARG A 32 17.54 -29.04 -9.97
CA ARG A 32 18.44 -29.81 -10.84
C ARG A 32 18.08 -29.74 -12.34
N PRO A 33 16.82 -29.87 -12.78
CA PRO A 33 16.47 -29.72 -14.19
C PRO A 33 16.78 -28.32 -14.73
N PHE A 34 16.58 -27.26 -13.92
CA PHE A 34 16.91 -25.89 -14.29
C PHE A 34 18.43 -25.73 -14.47
N GLN A 35 19.22 -26.17 -13.51
CA GLN A 35 20.69 -26.09 -13.57
C GLN A 35 21.30 -26.95 -14.69
N THR A 36 20.66 -28.06 -15.05
CA THR A 36 21.06 -28.88 -16.20
C THR A 36 20.86 -28.11 -17.52
N LYS A 37 19.72 -27.43 -17.67
CA LYS A 37 19.44 -26.58 -18.83
C LYS A 37 20.40 -25.38 -18.92
N VAL A 38 20.71 -24.73 -17.79
CA VAL A 38 21.71 -23.65 -17.72
C VAL A 38 23.06 -24.13 -18.21
N SER A 39 23.52 -25.28 -17.73
CA SER A 39 24.81 -25.87 -18.13
C SER A 39 24.84 -26.24 -19.62
N GLU A 40 23.73 -26.75 -20.16
CA GLU A 40 23.61 -27.06 -21.59
C GLU A 40 23.62 -25.80 -22.47
N ALA A 41 22.95 -24.74 -22.03
CA ALA A 41 22.93 -23.45 -22.72
C ALA A 41 24.32 -22.80 -22.74
N ILE A 42 25.02 -22.78 -21.60
CA ILE A 42 26.39 -22.27 -21.50
C ILE A 42 27.31 -23.01 -22.48
N ARG A 43 27.30 -24.35 -22.47
CA ARG A 43 28.14 -25.13 -23.38
C ARG A 43 27.88 -24.82 -24.85
N ALA A 44 26.61 -24.69 -25.25
CA ALA A 44 26.25 -24.38 -26.63
C ALA A 44 26.76 -22.98 -27.07
N LEU A 45 26.71 -22.00 -26.17
CA LEU A 45 27.16 -20.63 -26.46
C LEU A 45 28.69 -20.49 -26.37
N GLU A 46 29.37 -21.24 -25.50
CA GLU A 46 30.84 -21.33 -25.47
C GLU A 46 31.38 -21.95 -26.77
N GLU A 47 30.79 -23.05 -27.24
CA GLU A 47 31.12 -23.66 -28.53
C GLU A 47 30.86 -22.69 -29.70
N SER A 48 29.76 -21.94 -29.64
CA SER A 48 29.46 -20.90 -30.63
C SER A 48 30.51 -19.78 -30.62
N THR A 49 30.96 -19.36 -29.44
CA THR A 49 32.02 -18.35 -29.29
C THR A 49 33.35 -18.84 -29.87
N GLY A 50 33.69 -20.11 -29.66
CA GLY A 50 34.87 -20.73 -30.29
C GLY A 50 34.81 -20.67 -31.82
N LEU A 51 33.67 -21.04 -32.41
CA LEU A 51 33.47 -21.01 -33.86
C LEU A 51 33.47 -19.58 -34.43
N VAL A 52 32.89 -18.60 -33.72
CA VAL A 52 32.94 -17.18 -34.14
C VAL A 52 34.38 -16.68 -34.23
N ASN A 53 35.22 -17.06 -33.26
CA ASN A 53 36.64 -16.69 -33.25
C ASN A 53 37.42 -17.41 -34.36
N GLU A 54 37.15 -18.71 -34.59
CA GLU A 54 37.79 -19.49 -35.65
C GLU A 54 37.44 -18.96 -37.04
N LEU A 55 36.18 -18.58 -37.26
CA LEU A 55 35.69 -17.98 -38.50
C LEU A 55 36.07 -16.50 -38.65
N SER A 56 36.64 -15.88 -37.61
CA SER A 56 37.04 -14.45 -37.59
C SER A 56 35.92 -13.52 -38.10
N LEU A 57 34.68 -13.73 -37.63
CA LEU A 57 33.49 -13.03 -38.13
C LEU A 57 33.42 -11.53 -37.77
N PHE A 58 34.31 -11.06 -36.91
CA PHE A 58 34.28 -9.74 -36.30
C PHE A 58 35.68 -9.14 -36.26
N SER A 59 35.81 -7.89 -36.67
CA SER A 59 37.04 -7.10 -36.60
C SER A 59 36.81 -5.77 -35.89
N SER A 60 37.76 -5.33 -35.07
CA SER A 60 37.66 -4.05 -34.33
C SER A 60 37.66 -2.80 -35.21
N ASN A 61 37.93 -2.96 -36.52
CA ASN A 61 37.99 -1.86 -37.48
C ASN A 61 36.78 -1.82 -38.41
N GLU A 62 35.80 -2.71 -38.23
CA GLU A 62 34.58 -2.76 -39.04
C GLU A 62 33.48 -1.91 -38.39
N SER A 63 32.68 -1.23 -39.21
CA SER A 63 31.45 -0.58 -38.73
C SER A 63 30.32 -1.61 -38.61
N VAL A 64 29.32 -1.34 -37.76
CA VAL A 64 28.17 -2.27 -37.63
C VAL A 64 27.51 -2.53 -39.00
N GLU A 65 27.47 -1.51 -39.86
CA GLU A 65 26.90 -1.53 -41.23
C GLU A 65 27.60 -2.54 -42.16
N GLU A 66 28.88 -2.83 -41.93
CA GLU A 66 29.68 -3.77 -42.73
C GLU A 66 29.42 -5.24 -42.35
N ILE A 67 28.82 -5.51 -41.20
CA ILE A 67 28.51 -6.86 -40.73
C ILE A 67 27.27 -7.39 -41.46
N ALA A 68 27.37 -8.59 -42.03
CA ALA A 68 26.22 -9.30 -42.60
C ALA A 68 25.09 -9.45 -41.57
N THR A 69 23.84 -9.17 -41.95
CA THR A 69 22.67 -9.16 -41.04
C THR A 69 22.54 -10.44 -40.21
N LYS A 70 22.85 -11.59 -40.80
CA LYS A 70 22.80 -12.91 -40.14
C LYS A 70 23.85 -13.09 -39.03
N ASN A 71 24.95 -12.34 -39.10
CA ASN A 71 26.06 -12.42 -38.15
C ASN A 71 25.91 -11.47 -36.97
N VAL A 72 25.12 -10.40 -37.09
CA VAL A 72 24.89 -9.40 -36.04
C VAL A 72 24.44 -10.05 -34.71
N LYS A 73 23.66 -11.13 -34.79
CA LYS A 73 23.18 -11.88 -33.60
C LYS A 73 24.30 -12.43 -32.72
N TYR A 74 25.47 -12.76 -33.29
CA TYR A 74 26.58 -13.35 -32.53
C TYR A 74 27.28 -12.33 -31.62
N LEU A 75 27.06 -11.03 -31.81
CA LEU A 75 27.53 -9.99 -30.87
C LEU A 75 26.87 -10.13 -29.48
N LEU A 76 25.75 -10.86 -29.36
CA LEU A 76 25.06 -11.13 -28.10
C LEU A 76 25.76 -12.21 -27.24
N LEU A 77 26.70 -12.97 -27.80
CA LEU A 77 27.30 -14.12 -27.13
C LEU A 77 27.84 -13.80 -25.72
N PRO A 78 28.64 -12.74 -25.50
CA PRO A 78 29.16 -12.45 -24.17
C PRO A 78 28.05 -12.05 -23.19
N ALA A 79 27.03 -11.29 -23.61
CA ALA A 79 25.91 -10.92 -22.74
C ALA A 79 25.06 -12.13 -22.30
N LEU A 80 24.79 -13.05 -23.22
CA LEU A 80 24.04 -14.28 -22.92
C LEU A 80 24.83 -15.20 -21.98
N LEU A 81 26.14 -15.35 -22.21
CA LEU A 81 27.02 -16.11 -21.33
C LEU A 81 27.09 -15.50 -19.93
N ALA A 82 27.15 -14.18 -19.81
CA ALA A 82 27.12 -13.48 -18.52
C ALA A 82 25.83 -13.76 -17.74
N ASP A 83 24.67 -13.62 -18.39
CA ASP A 83 23.35 -13.83 -17.78
C ASP A 83 23.16 -15.29 -17.33
N LEU A 84 23.53 -16.26 -18.17
CA LEU A 84 23.50 -17.68 -17.81
C LEU A 84 24.49 -18.02 -16.68
N THR A 85 25.65 -17.37 -16.67
CA THR A 85 26.63 -17.53 -15.58
C THR A 85 26.02 -17.06 -14.25
N LEU A 86 25.30 -15.95 -14.23
CA LEU A 86 24.58 -15.47 -13.04
C LEU A 86 23.48 -16.44 -12.57
N MET A 87 22.86 -17.19 -13.49
CA MET A 87 21.86 -18.22 -13.18
C MET A 87 22.47 -19.54 -12.67
N SER A 88 23.78 -19.71 -12.79
CA SER A 88 24.49 -20.94 -12.40
C SER A 88 24.77 -21.02 -10.89
N GLN A 89 24.55 -22.20 -10.31
CA GLN A 89 24.84 -22.48 -8.91
C GLN A 89 26.15 -23.25 -8.75
N THR A 90 27.24 -22.50 -8.62
CA THR A 90 28.55 -23.05 -8.26
C THR A 90 28.91 -22.74 -6.81
N THR A 91 29.89 -23.48 -6.29
CA THR A 91 30.32 -23.44 -4.87
C THR A 91 30.85 -22.08 -4.41
N GLN A 92 31.24 -21.20 -5.33
CA GLN A 92 31.86 -19.91 -5.01
C GLN A 92 31.24 -18.76 -5.81
N ARG A 93 30.17 -18.15 -5.25
CA ARG A 93 29.45 -17.00 -5.83
C ARG A 93 30.37 -15.83 -6.24
N SER A 94 31.48 -15.61 -5.52
CA SER A 94 32.45 -14.56 -5.88
C SER A 94 33.13 -14.77 -7.23
N GLU A 95 33.31 -16.03 -7.65
CA GLU A 95 33.90 -16.36 -8.95
C GLU A 95 32.86 -16.16 -10.07
N VAL A 96 31.61 -16.59 -9.83
CA VAL A 96 30.48 -16.34 -10.73
C VAL A 96 30.35 -14.85 -11.05
N LEU A 97 30.37 -13.99 -10.03
CA LEU A 97 30.27 -12.54 -10.19
C LEU A 97 31.44 -11.94 -10.97
N LYS A 98 32.66 -12.46 -10.80
CA LYS A 98 33.83 -12.00 -11.55
C LYS A 98 33.74 -12.41 -13.02
N THR A 99 33.37 -13.66 -13.28
CA THR A 99 33.19 -14.17 -14.64
C THR A 99 32.07 -13.43 -15.38
N ALA A 100 30.92 -13.21 -14.73
CA ALA A 100 29.81 -12.45 -15.32
C ALA A 100 30.20 -10.99 -15.63
N GLU A 101 30.94 -10.32 -14.73
CA GLU A 101 31.44 -8.97 -14.98
C GLU A 101 32.39 -8.92 -16.19
N ILE A 102 33.29 -9.89 -16.34
CA ILE A 102 34.19 -9.96 -17.49
C ILE A 102 33.39 -10.06 -18.79
N TYR A 103 32.39 -10.95 -18.83
CA TYR A 103 31.56 -11.12 -20.02
C TYR A 103 30.68 -9.91 -20.34
N PHE A 104 30.09 -9.24 -19.35
CA PHE A 104 29.32 -8.01 -19.58
C PHE A 104 30.19 -6.86 -20.05
N ASN A 105 31.40 -6.70 -19.49
CA ASN A 105 32.33 -5.68 -19.95
C ASN A 105 32.84 -5.97 -21.37
N ASP A 106 33.12 -7.24 -21.69
CA ASP A 106 33.48 -7.66 -23.06
C ASP A 106 32.34 -7.35 -24.06
N PHE A 107 31.09 -7.63 -23.68
CA PHE A 107 29.93 -7.27 -24.51
C PHE A 107 29.86 -5.77 -24.81
N ILE A 108 29.88 -4.92 -23.77
CA ILE A 108 29.74 -3.47 -23.96
C ILE A 108 30.95 -2.92 -24.74
N GLN A 109 32.16 -3.40 -24.46
CA GLN A 109 33.36 -2.99 -25.19
C GLN A 109 33.23 -3.30 -26.68
N ARG A 110 32.83 -4.52 -27.03
CA ARG A 110 32.62 -4.90 -28.43
C ARG A 110 31.60 -3.99 -29.10
N LEU A 111 30.48 -3.68 -28.45
CA LEU A 111 29.47 -2.80 -29.03
C LEU A 111 29.92 -1.34 -29.16
N ASN A 112 30.83 -0.89 -28.29
CA ASN A 112 31.48 0.42 -28.41
C ASN A 112 32.44 0.45 -29.61
N ASP A 113 33.23 -0.61 -29.82
CA ASP A 113 34.13 -0.73 -30.97
C ASP A 113 33.35 -0.65 -32.31
N TYR A 114 32.14 -1.21 -32.36
CA TYR A 114 31.21 -1.12 -33.51
C TYR A 114 30.32 0.14 -33.54
N GLN A 115 30.55 1.11 -32.65
CA GLN A 115 29.80 2.38 -32.56
C GLN A 115 28.29 2.21 -32.37
N ILE A 116 27.86 1.11 -31.73
CA ILE A 116 26.46 0.86 -31.39
C ILE A 116 26.07 1.61 -30.11
N CYS A 117 27.06 1.97 -29.28
CA CYS A 117 26.85 2.58 -27.97
C CYS A 117 28.01 3.50 -27.54
N ASP A 118 27.69 4.70 -27.03
CA ASP A 118 28.66 5.66 -26.47
C ASP A 118 28.77 5.51 -24.94
N ILE A 119 29.31 4.40 -24.45
CA ILE A 119 29.50 4.17 -22.99
C ILE A 119 30.97 3.93 -22.67
N ASP A 120 31.51 4.78 -21.80
CA ASP A 120 32.89 4.72 -21.33
C ASP A 120 33.03 3.72 -20.16
N ILE A 121 33.60 2.54 -20.43
CA ILE A 121 33.81 1.49 -19.42
C ILE A 121 35.12 1.78 -18.68
N LYS A 122 35.05 2.02 -17.37
CA LYS A 122 36.26 2.08 -16.52
C LYS A 122 36.89 0.69 -16.42
N ARG A 123 37.93 0.41 -17.21
CA ARG A 123 38.72 -0.81 -17.08
C ARG A 123 39.39 -0.87 -15.71
N THR A 124 39.10 -1.92 -14.95
CA THR A 124 39.92 -2.38 -13.83
C THR A 124 41.15 -3.07 -14.39
N ASP A 125 42.12 -2.28 -14.87
CA ASP A 125 43.45 -2.82 -15.18
C ASP A 125 44.13 -3.21 -13.87
N SER A 126 44.29 -4.52 -13.71
CA SER A 126 45.13 -5.17 -12.71
C SER A 126 46.60 -4.92 -13.04
N SER A 127 47.12 -3.71 -12.75
CA SER A 127 48.56 -3.43 -12.63
C SER A 127 48.83 -1.97 -12.25
N SER A 128 48.51 -1.58 -11.03
CA SER A 128 49.25 -0.52 -10.32
C SER A 128 48.88 -0.55 -8.85
N GLU A 129 49.77 -1.15 -8.07
CA GLU A 129 49.90 -0.88 -6.65
C GLU A 129 50.21 0.61 -6.48
N ASP A 130 49.16 1.43 -6.33
CA ASP A 130 49.16 2.71 -5.61
C ASP A 130 47.85 3.45 -5.89
N LYS A 131 46.80 3.14 -5.14
CA LYS A 131 45.74 4.11 -4.87
C LYS A 131 45.41 4.08 -3.38
N GLN A 132 45.81 5.17 -2.74
CA GLN A 132 45.50 5.54 -1.37
C GLN A 132 44.06 5.17 -1.00
N VAL A 133 43.93 4.56 0.17
CA VAL A 133 42.67 4.44 0.91
C VAL A 133 42.16 5.86 1.15
N VAL A 134 41.36 6.38 0.23
CA VAL A 134 40.56 7.58 0.47
C VAL A 134 39.34 7.09 1.25
N SER A 135 39.41 7.23 2.58
CA SER A 135 38.24 7.26 3.44
C SER A 135 37.37 8.46 3.03
N SER A 136 36.46 8.26 2.08
CA SER A 136 35.33 9.17 1.91
C SER A 136 34.11 8.57 2.60
N SER A 137 34.04 8.80 3.90
CA SER A 137 32.79 9.20 4.54
C SER A 137 32.24 10.46 3.86
N ARG A 138 31.71 10.31 2.65
CA ARG A 138 30.87 11.30 2.00
C ARG A 138 29.56 10.58 1.71
N GLU A 139 28.53 10.95 2.45
CA GLU A 139 27.17 10.67 2.02
C GLU A 139 27.03 11.12 0.56
N PRO A 140 26.44 10.30 -0.33
CA PRO A 140 26.21 10.73 -1.70
C PRO A 140 25.34 12.00 -1.66
N SER A 141 25.80 13.07 -2.32
CA SER A 141 25.04 14.32 -2.35
C SER A 141 23.64 14.06 -2.92
N LEU A 142 22.65 14.79 -2.44
CA LEU A 142 21.26 14.72 -2.94
C LEU A 142 21.22 14.78 -4.48
N ASP A 143 22.07 15.61 -5.08
CA ASP A 143 22.18 15.76 -6.54
C ASP A 143 22.72 14.52 -7.25
N SER A 144 23.72 13.85 -6.68
CA SER A 144 24.23 12.57 -7.22
C SER A 144 23.19 11.45 -7.11
N ALA A 145 22.40 11.44 -6.03
CA ALA A 145 21.31 10.49 -5.84
C ALA A 145 20.13 10.77 -6.80
N VAL A 146 19.80 12.04 -7.04
CA VAL A 146 18.77 12.45 -8.01
C VAL A 146 19.21 12.15 -9.44
N PHE A 147 20.47 12.41 -9.80
CA PHE A 147 21.03 12.07 -11.11
C PHE A 147 20.99 10.56 -11.37
N ASN A 148 21.50 9.76 -10.43
CA ASN A 148 21.45 8.29 -10.52
C ASN A 148 20.01 7.76 -10.61
N ARG A 149 19.06 8.38 -9.90
CA ARG A 149 17.64 8.05 -9.98
C ARG A 149 17.06 8.38 -11.36
N ASN A 150 17.35 9.56 -11.90
CA ASN A 150 16.84 9.99 -13.19
C ASN A 150 17.41 9.14 -14.33
N ASP A 151 18.70 8.81 -14.28
CA ASP A 151 19.34 7.90 -15.23
C ASP A 151 18.72 6.50 -15.20
N LYS A 152 18.42 5.96 -14.01
CA LYS A 152 17.68 4.68 -13.88
C LYS A 152 16.28 4.76 -14.48
N ILE A 153 15.56 5.88 -14.27
CA ILE A 153 14.23 6.07 -14.86
C ILE A 153 14.31 6.17 -16.39
N ARG A 154 15.32 6.88 -16.92
CA ARG A 154 15.56 7.00 -18.38
C ARG A 154 15.82 5.62 -18.99
N ARG A 155 16.77 4.86 -18.44
CA ARG A 155 17.10 3.51 -18.91
C ARG A 155 15.91 2.55 -18.85
N TYR A 156 15.11 2.59 -17.79
CA TYR A 156 13.90 1.77 -17.68
C TYR A 156 12.86 2.10 -18.76
N LYS A 157 12.64 3.41 -19.04
CA LYS A 157 11.72 3.84 -20.10
C LYS A 157 12.23 3.43 -21.49
N GLU A 158 13.51 3.63 -21.77
CA GLU A 158 14.17 3.23 -23.01
C GLU A 158 14.10 1.70 -23.20
N GLY A 159 14.37 0.93 -22.13
CA GLY A 159 14.23 -0.53 -22.13
C GLY A 159 12.82 -0.99 -22.49
N LYS A 160 11.78 -0.39 -21.89
CA LYS A 160 10.38 -0.73 -22.20
C LYS A 160 9.99 -0.36 -23.64
N GLN A 161 10.51 0.75 -24.17
CA GLN A 161 10.29 1.13 -25.57
C GLN A 161 10.93 0.11 -26.53
N MET A 162 12.14 -0.35 -26.21
CA MET A 162 12.82 -1.40 -27.00
C MET A 162 12.08 -2.74 -26.91
N ASP A 163 11.58 -3.13 -25.73
CA ASP A 163 10.79 -4.36 -25.56
C ASP A 163 9.52 -4.33 -26.43
N ASN A 164 8.80 -3.19 -26.46
CA ASN A 164 7.64 -3.02 -27.34
C ASN A 164 8.03 -3.12 -28.84
N ARG A 165 9.14 -2.49 -29.24
CA ARG A 165 9.64 -2.56 -30.62
C ARG A 165 10.05 -3.98 -31.02
N LEU A 166 10.66 -4.74 -30.10
CA LEU A 166 11.02 -6.14 -30.33
C LEU A 166 9.79 -7.00 -30.56
N ILE A 167 8.70 -6.78 -29.80
CA ILE A 167 7.43 -7.48 -30.00
C ILE A 167 6.85 -7.17 -31.39
N GLU A 168 6.84 -5.90 -31.78
CA GLU A 168 6.34 -5.47 -33.09
C GLU A 168 7.17 -6.07 -34.25
N LEU A 169 8.50 -5.98 -34.17
CA LEU A 169 9.40 -6.55 -35.18
C LEU A 169 9.25 -8.07 -35.28
N ARG A 170 9.07 -8.76 -34.14
CA ARG A 170 8.82 -10.21 -34.12
C ARG A 170 7.50 -10.59 -34.79
N GLN A 171 6.45 -9.78 -34.60
CA GLN A 171 5.17 -9.97 -35.29
C GLN A 171 5.30 -9.75 -36.80
N ARG A 172 6.05 -8.72 -37.23
CA ARG A 172 6.31 -8.47 -38.66
C ARG A 172 7.07 -9.62 -39.31
N MET A 173 8.09 -10.17 -38.63
CA MET A 173 8.82 -11.34 -39.12
C MET A 173 7.94 -12.61 -39.20
N ALA A 174 6.86 -12.70 -38.42
CA ALA A 174 5.96 -13.86 -38.40
C ALA A 174 4.83 -13.79 -39.44
N GLN A 175 4.58 -12.62 -40.05
CA GLN A 175 3.50 -12.42 -41.03
C GLN A 175 3.93 -12.64 -42.49
N THR A 176 5.24 -12.62 -42.77
CA THR A 176 5.77 -12.75 -44.12
C THR A 176 6.25 -14.19 -44.36
N ASP A 177 5.47 -14.98 -45.12
CA ASP A 177 5.78 -16.39 -45.46
C ASP A 177 6.79 -16.54 -46.61
N GLU A 178 7.23 -15.45 -47.24
CA GLU A 178 8.26 -15.42 -48.29
C GLU A 178 9.38 -14.45 -47.89
N ASP A 179 10.62 -14.94 -47.82
CA ASP A 179 11.88 -14.27 -47.49
C ASP A 179 11.78 -13.10 -46.48
N ILE A 180 12.17 -13.36 -45.23
CA ILE A 180 12.28 -12.34 -44.17
C ILE A 180 13.07 -11.15 -44.71
N ASP A 181 12.45 -9.97 -44.72
CA ASP A 181 13.10 -8.73 -45.11
C ASP A 181 14.37 -8.52 -44.27
N ASP A 182 15.53 -8.55 -44.93
CA ASP A 182 16.85 -8.39 -44.32
C ASP A 182 16.95 -7.06 -43.55
N GLU A 183 16.19 -6.03 -43.93
CA GLU A 183 16.12 -4.75 -43.21
C GLU A 183 15.41 -4.91 -41.86
N VAL A 184 14.27 -5.62 -41.84
CA VAL A 184 13.51 -5.90 -40.61
C VAL A 184 14.30 -6.80 -39.67
N LEU A 185 14.98 -7.83 -40.21
CA LEU A 185 15.82 -8.74 -39.43
C LEU A 185 17.00 -8.00 -38.80
N ARG A 186 17.61 -7.07 -39.53
CA ARG A 186 18.69 -6.23 -39.05
C ARG A 186 18.23 -5.30 -37.93
N ASP A 187 17.09 -4.63 -38.10
CA ASP A 187 16.51 -3.76 -37.07
C ASP A 187 16.17 -4.54 -35.79
N TYR A 188 15.70 -5.79 -35.92
CA TYR A 188 15.44 -6.68 -34.79
C TYR A 188 16.71 -6.96 -33.99
N TYR A 189 17.80 -7.38 -34.63
CA TYR A 189 19.05 -7.69 -33.93
C TYR A 189 19.71 -6.44 -33.33
N LEU A 190 19.68 -5.30 -34.03
CA LEU A 190 20.21 -4.04 -33.48
C LEU A 190 19.39 -3.55 -32.27
N THR A 191 18.06 -3.65 -32.34
CA THR A 191 17.19 -3.34 -31.20
C THR A 191 17.45 -4.28 -30.03
N LEU A 192 17.68 -5.58 -30.32
CA LEU A 192 18.00 -6.58 -29.30
C LEU A 192 19.35 -6.29 -28.62
N LEU A 193 20.38 -5.92 -29.39
CA LEU A 193 21.68 -5.51 -28.84
C LEU A 193 21.56 -4.29 -27.92
N LYS A 194 20.83 -3.25 -28.34
CA LYS A 194 20.57 -2.05 -27.51
C LYS A 194 19.80 -2.39 -26.24
N ARG A 195 18.86 -3.33 -26.30
CA ARG A 195 18.15 -3.81 -25.12
C ARG A 195 19.09 -4.51 -24.14
N TRP A 196 19.97 -5.37 -24.66
CA TRP A 196 20.97 -6.06 -23.86
C TRP A 196 22.00 -5.12 -23.24
N ILE A 197 22.37 -4.02 -23.90
CA ILE A 197 23.23 -2.98 -23.27
C ILE A 197 22.59 -2.48 -21.98
N SER A 198 21.30 -2.15 -22.03
CA SER A 198 20.58 -1.65 -20.86
C SER A 198 20.53 -2.70 -19.74
N LEU A 199 20.29 -3.97 -20.07
CA LEU A 199 20.30 -5.08 -19.11
C LEU A 199 21.69 -5.30 -18.49
N SER A 200 22.74 -5.32 -19.31
CA SER A 200 24.11 -5.51 -18.86
C SER A 200 24.57 -4.43 -17.88
N LEU A 201 24.17 -3.17 -18.09
CA LEU A 201 24.49 -2.07 -17.15
C LEU A 201 23.75 -2.22 -15.81
N GLU A 202 22.51 -2.69 -15.83
CA GLU A 202 21.74 -2.96 -14.61
C GLU A 202 22.38 -4.10 -13.81
N GLU A 203 22.75 -5.19 -14.48
CA GLU A 203 23.44 -6.33 -13.86
C GLU A 203 24.84 -5.94 -13.34
N LEU A 204 25.63 -5.17 -14.10
CA LEU A 204 26.93 -4.67 -13.64
C LEU A 204 26.79 -3.81 -12.37
N SER A 205 25.77 -2.95 -12.30
CA SER A 205 25.49 -2.16 -11.09
C SER A 205 25.10 -3.05 -9.91
N ALA A 206 24.35 -4.13 -10.14
CA ALA A 206 24.02 -5.11 -9.10
C ALA A 206 25.29 -5.84 -8.60
N ILE A 207 26.13 -6.31 -9.53
CA ILE A 207 27.40 -6.98 -9.23
C ILE A 207 28.34 -6.08 -8.42
N GLU A 208 28.45 -4.80 -8.76
CA GLU A 208 29.27 -3.81 -8.05
C GLU A 208 28.86 -3.68 -6.58
N THR A 209 27.55 -3.73 -6.29
CA THR A 209 27.04 -3.68 -4.91
C THR A 209 27.18 -5.00 -4.16
N GLU A 210 27.14 -6.15 -4.84
CA GLU A 210 27.18 -7.48 -4.21
C GLU A 210 28.60 -7.90 -3.79
N LYS A 211 29.62 -7.56 -4.59
CA LYS A 211 31.01 -8.01 -4.36
C LYS A 211 31.60 -7.60 -2.99
N PRO A 212 31.49 -6.33 -2.54
CA PRO A 212 32.05 -5.92 -1.24
C PRO A 212 31.41 -6.66 -0.06
N ILE A 213 30.12 -6.99 -0.19
CA ILE A 213 29.37 -7.73 0.83
C ILE A 213 29.94 -9.14 0.97
N LEU A 214 30.21 -9.82 -0.15
CA LEU A 214 30.78 -11.16 -0.16
C LEU A 214 32.22 -11.19 0.37
N GLU A 215 33.03 -10.17 0.06
CA GLU A 215 34.39 -10.06 0.60
C GLU A 215 34.38 -9.83 2.12
N HIS A 216 33.52 -8.95 2.62
CA HIS A 216 33.34 -8.72 4.05
C HIS A 216 32.85 -9.98 4.79
N MET A 217 31.90 -10.72 4.20
CA MET A 217 31.44 -12.00 4.76
C MET A 217 32.54 -13.07 4.77
N LYS A 218 33.41 -13.10 3.76
CA LYS A 218 34.58 -14.00 3.70
C LYS A 218 35.59 -13.68 4.81
N LEU A 219 35.87 -12.40 5.06
CA LEU A 219 36.76 -11.94 6.14
C LEU A 219 36.21 -12.31 7.53
N MET A 220 34.91 -12.10 7.77
CA MET A 220 34.25 -12.49 9.02
C MET A 220 34.27 -14.01 9.26
N LYS A 221 34.10 -14.81 8.20
CA LYS A 221 34.19 -16.28 8.26
C LYS A 221 35.62 -16.77 8.48
N ALA A 222 36.63 -16.05 7.99
CA ALA A 222 38.04 -16.34 8.23
C ALA A 222 38.46 -16.02 9.68
N SER A 223 38.01 -14.88 10.22
CA SER A 223 38.28 -14.48 11.61
C SER A 223 37.72 -15.47 12.65
N ASN A 224 36.67 -16.22 12.31
CA ASN A 224 36.07 -17.24 13.18
C ASN A 224 36.75 -18.62 13.11
N LYS A 225 37.79 -18.79 12.26
CA LYS A 225 38.57 -20.04 12.14
C LYS A 225 39.86 -20.06 12.95
N ASP A 226 40.32 -18.93 13.48
CA ASP A 226 41.47 -18.87 14.37
C ASP A 226 41.07 -19.29 15.79
N GLY A 227 41.22 -20.58 16.06
CA GLY A 227 40.87 -21.24 17.31
C GLY A 227 41.69 -20.73 18.51
N ARG A 228 41.13 -19.79 19.27
CA ARG A 228 41.34 -19.74 20.73
C ARG A 228 40.24 -20.55 21.42
N PRO A 229 40.57 -21.46 22.34
CA PRO A 229 39.56 -22.23 23.05
C PRO A 229 38.72 -21.26 23.88
N ARG A 230 37.49 -21.00 23.46
CA ARG A 230 36.49 -20.42 24.36
C ARG A 230 36.25 -21.46 25.45
N GLY A 231 36.62 -21.12 26.68
CA GLY A 231 36.30 -21.93 27.86
C GLY A 231 34.82 -22.29 27.85
N LYS A 232 34.48 -23.48 28.38
CA LYS A 232 33.10 -23.93 28.56
C LYS A 232 32.23 -22.74 28.94
N PRO A 233 31.09 -22.48 28.27
CA PRO A 233 30.21 -21.41 28.69
C PRO A 233 29.83 -21.72 30.15
N THR A 234 30.31 -20.89 31.07
CA THR A 234 29.75 -20.84 32.41
C THR A 234 28.28 -20.57 32.20
N ALA A 235 27.42 -21.43 32.76
CA ALA A 235 25.99 -21.20 32.73
C ALA A 235 25.75 -19.76 33.16
N SER A 236 25.23 -18.94 32.25
CA SER A 236 24.88 -17.57 32.56
C SER A 236 23.96 -17.62 33.78
N PRO A 237 24.21 -16.82 34.83
CA PRO A 237 23.30 -16.79 35.97
C PRO A 237 21.90 -16.48 35.43
N LYS A 238 20.93 -17.34 35.76
CA LYS A 238 19.53 -17.13 35.37
C LYS A 238 19.15 -15.71 35.77
N LEU A 239 18.95 -14.83 34.80
CA LEU A 239 18.58 -13.44 35.04
C LEU A 239 17.24 -13.46 35.78
N LYS A 240 17.23 -13.00 37.03
CA LYS A 240 15.98 -12.77 37.76
C LYS A 240 15.36 -11.50 37.17
N PRO A 241 14.11 -11.52 36.74
CA PRO A 241 13.45 -10.31 36.27
C PRO A 241 13.39 -9.28 37.41
N ILE A 242 13.77 -8.04 37.11
CA ILE A 242 13.63 -6.88 37.99
C ILE A 242 12.71 -5.87 37.30
N ILE A 243 11.94 -5.13 38.09
CA ILE A 243 11.07 -4.05 37.60
C ILE A 243 11.80 -2.73 37.84
N ILE A 244 12.16 -2.01 36.78
CA ILE A 244 12.74 -0.67 36.87
C ILE A 244 11.61 0.35 36.66
N THR A 245 11.36 1.17 37.67
CA THR A 245 10.30 2.17 37.70
C THR A 245 10.87 3.56 37.47
N ARG A 246 10.08 4.48 36.91
CA ARG A 246 10.57 5.81 36.52
C ARG A 246 10.98 6.66 37.72
N ASN A 247 10.24 6.55 38.83
CA ASN A 247 10.39 7.38 40.01
C ASN A 247 10.17 6.54 41.29
N GLU A 248 10.65 7.01 42.44
CA GLU A 248 10.53 6.29 43.72
C GLU A 248 9.08 6.02 44.17
N MET A 249 8.14 6.89 43.81
CA MET A 249 6.71 6.68 44.09
C MET A 249 6.17 5.45 43.35
N GLN A 250 6.59 5.25 42.09
CA GLN A 250 6.23 4.06 41.33
C GLN A 250 6.92 2.81 41.89
N LYS A 251 8.18 2.91 42.32
CA LYS A 251 8.89 1.80 43.00
C LYS A 251 8.06 1.24 44.16
N LYS A 252 7.47 2.11 44.98
CA LYS A 252 6.60 1.72 46.11
C LYS A 252 5.30 1.06 45.65
N VAL A 253 4.62 1.61 44.65
CA VAL A 253 3.35 1.07 44.13
C VAL A 253 3.55 -0.30 43.47
N TYR A 254 4.54 -0.42 42.59
CA TYR A 254 4.84 -1.69 41.90
C TYR A 254 5.44 -2.73 42.85
N GLY A 255 6.20 -2.30 43.87
CA GLY A 255 6.73 -3.19 44.90
C GLY A 255 5.64 -3.83 45.77
N LEU A 256 4.55 -3.09 46.04
CA LEU A 256 3.37 -3.64 46.72
C LEU A 256 2.55 -4.56 45.81
N GLY A 257 2.46 -4.24 44.51
CA GLY A 257 1.74 -5.05 43.52
C GLY A 257 2.45 -6.36 43.14
N TYR A 258 3.78 -6.40 43.21
CA TYR A 258 4.60 -7.56 42.84
C TYR A 258 5.67 -7.88 43.90
N PRO A 259 5.31 -8.41 45.08
CA PRO A 259 6.24 -8.63 46.19
C PRO A 259 7.35 -9.66 45.90
N SER A 260 7.14 -10.52 44.90
CA SER A 260 8.07 -11.57 44.47
C SER A 260 9.15 -11.09 43.49
N LEU A 261 9.08 -9.83 43.03
CA LEU A 261 10.00 -9.25 42.05
C LEU A 261 10.74 -8.05 42.63
N PRO A 262 12.08 -7.99 42.56
CA PRO A 262 12.83 -6.81 42.96
C PRO A 262 12.43 -5.59 42.11
N THR A 263 11.98 -4.52 42.77
CA THR A 263 11.57 -3.25 42.15
C THR A 263 12.58 -2.15 42.52
N VAL A 264 13.14 -1.48 41.52
CA VAL A 264 14.12 -0.39 41.67
C VAL A 264 13.67 0.86 40.90
N SER A 265 14.13 2.05 41.29
CA SER A 265 13.94 3.25 40.48
C SER A 265 15.05 3.34 39.42
N ILE A 266 14.86 4.16 38.39
CA ILE A 266 15.92 4.44 37.40
C ILE A 266 17.17 5.02 38.07
N ASP A 267 17.00 5.94 39.01
CA ASP A 267 18.12 6.58 39.71
C ASP A 267 18.89 5.57 40.58
N ASP A 268 18.17 4.69 41.29
CA ASP A 268 18.76 3.62 42.09
C ASP A 268 19.52 2.62 41.19
N PHE A 269 18.95 2.29 40.03
CA PHE A 269 19.55 1.36 39.08
C PHE A 269 20.84 1.92 38.46
N ILE A 270 20.85 3.22 38.11
CA ILE A 270 22.04 3.88 37.59
C ILE A 270 23.13 3.94 38.66
N THR A 271 22.78 4.32 39.89
CA THR A 271 23.72 4.36 41.03
C THR A 271 24.32 2.97 41.27
N GLN A 272 23.47 1.93 41.31
CA GLN A 272 23.90 0.55 41.44
C GLN A 272 24.83 0.12 40.30
N LYS A 273 24.58 0.53 39.06
CA LYS A 273 25.41 0.18 37.90
C LYS A 273 26.75 0.89 37.86
N VAL A 274 26.82 2.11 38.40
CA VAL A 274 28.05 2.86 38.61
C VAL A 274 28.88 2.22 39.72
N ASP A 275 28.26 1.84 40.84
CA ASP A 275 28.92 1.15 41.96
C ASP A 275 29.40 -0.27 41.58
N GLU A 276 28.64 -0.97 40.72
CA GLU A 276 29.02 -2.26 40.14
C GLU A 276 30.15 -2.14 39.09
N GLY A 277 30.63 -0.93 38.78
CA GLY A 277 31.71 -0.68 37.83
C GLY A 277 31.37 -0.98 36.37
N SER A 278 30.09 -1.23 36.06
CA SER A 278 29.60 -1.54 34.71
C SER A 278 29.40 -0.30 33.83
N LEU A 279 29.33 0.88 34.45
CA LEU A 279 29.31 2.19 33.81
C LEU A 279 30.57 2.97 34.20
N ALA A 280 31.52 3.09 33.28
CA ALA A 280 32.72 3.89 33.47
C ALA A 280 32.43 5.36 33.12
N ILE A 281 32.06 6.16 34.11
CA ILE A 281 32.06 7.64 33.99
C ILE A 281 33.36 8.13 34.62
N THR A 282 34.35 8.45 33.79
CA THR A 282 35.61 9.05 34.26
C THR A 282 35.32 10.46 34.78
N LYS A 283 35.62 10.69 36.06
CA LYS A 283 35.68 12.03 36.64
C LYS A 283 36.76 12.83 35.89
N SER A 284 36.41 14.05 35.49
CA SER A 284 37.17 15.06 34.72
C SER A 284 37.16 14.95 33.19
N ASN A 285 36.10 15.49 32.56
CA ASN A 285 36.22 16.36 31.38
C ASN A 285 35.03 17.34 31.34
N PRO A 286 35.24 18.65 31.19
CA PRO A 286 34.22 19.68 31.39
C PRO A 286 33.43 19.93 30.09
N ILE A 287 32.39 19.13 29.83
CA ILE A 287 31.44 19.39 28.72
C ILE A 287 29.98 19.39 29.20
N TYR A 288 29.70 19.11 30.47
CA TYR A 288 28.32 18.96 30.96
C TYR A 288 27.90 19.83 32.16
N ASP A 289 28.72 20.80 32.58
CA ASP A 289 28.31 21.73 33.67
C ASP A 289 27.70 23.06 33.18
N ASN A 290 27.71 23.34 31.87
CA ASN A 290 27.20 24.61 31.34
C ASN A 290 25.73 24.60 30.89
N TYR A 291 25.01 23.49 31.00
CA TYR A 291 23.63 23.42 30.48
C TYR A 291 22.52 23.70 31.50
N LEU A 292 22.85 23.95 32.78
CA LEU A 292 21.83 24.22 33.81
C LEU A 292 21.89 25.64 34.40
N MET A 293 23.00 26.37 34.22
CA MET A 293 23.12 27.77 34.67
C MET A 293 22.80 28.80 33.58
N ASP A 294 22.90 28.45 32.29
CA ASP A 294 22.60 29.37 31.17
C ASP A 294 21.09 29.63 30.98
N TRP A 295 20.23 28.88 31.70
CA TRP A 295 18.78 29.10 31.74
C TRP A 295 18.32 30.09 32.82
N ALA A 296 19.21 30.52 33.72
CA ALA A 296 18.85 31.37 34.86
C ALA A 296 19.05 32.88 34.63
N GLU A 297 19.69 33.31 33.52
CA GLU A 297 19.98 34.73 33.26
C GLU A 297 19.48 35.25 31.91
N ASN A 298 18.35 34.71 31.41
CA ASN A 298 17.73 35.25 30.20
C ASN A 298 16.44 36.05 30.55
N PRO A 299 16.50 37.39 30.61
CA PRO A 299 15.39 38.24 31.07
C PRO A 299 14.12 38.11 30.22
N ASP A 300 14.25 37.68 28.96
CA ASP A 300 13.13 37.53 28.03
C ASP A 300 12.31 36.26 28.28
N LYS A 301 12.90 35.22 28.89
CA LYS A 301 12.18 33.95 29.14
C LYS A 301 11.29 34.04 30.38
N LYS A 302 11.75 34.77 31.40
CA LYS A 302 10.93 35.09 32.58
C LYS A 302 9.76 36.00 32.22
N ARG A 303 9.96 36.94 31.30
CA ARG A 303 8.88 37.79 30.77
C ARG A 303 7.80 36.98 30.05
N MET A 304 8.20 36.00 29.24
CA MET A 304 7.25 35.09 28.59
C MET A 304 6.55 34.13 29.57
N GLU A 305 7.23 33.68 30.62
CA GLU A 305 6.58 32.88 31.69
C GLU A 305 5.60 33.72 32.50
N ASP A 306 5.92 34.98 32.81
CA ASP A 306 5.03 35.90 33.50
C ASP A 306 3.81 36.27 32.62
N GLU A 307 4.02 36.52 31.31
CA GLU A 307 2.94 36.78 30.33
C GLU A 307 2.01 35.57 30.15
N THR A 308 2.56 34.35 30.09
CA THR A 308 1.75 33.12 29.96
C THR A 308 1.03 32.72 31.26
N GLU A 309 1.58 33.08 32.42
CA GLU A 309 0.93 32.93 33.73
C GLU A 309 -0.21 33.95 33.91
N GLU A 310 -0.06 35.18 33.38
CA GLU A 310 -1.10 36.20 33.33
C GLU A 310 -2.24 35.82 32.37
N GLU A 311 -1.95 35.35 31.16
CA GLU A 311 -2.97 34.82 30.24
C GLU A 311 -3.76 33.66 30.86
N ARG A 312 -3.10 32.75 31.58
CA ARG A 312 -3.77 31.65 32.28
C ARG A 312 -4.69 32.15 33.40
N LYS A 313 -4.31 33.23 34.09
CA LYS A 313 -5.13 33.84 35.14
C LYS A 313 -6.33 34.58 34.52
N GLU A 314 -6.17 35.26 33.39
CA GLU A 314 -7.29 35.87 32.66
C GLU A 314 -8.30 34.82 32.17
N ILE A 315 -7.83 33.69 31.63
CA ILE A 315 -8.69 32.57 31.20
C ILE A 315 -9.48 31.98 32.39
N LEU A 316 -8.86 31.90 33.57
CA LEU A 316 -9.54 31.42 34.79
C LEU A 316 -10.57 32.42 35.32
N VAL A 317 -10.31 33.73 35.21
CA VAL A 317 -11.24 34.79 35.60
C VAL A 317 -12.43 34.89 34.62
N GLU A 318 -12.21 34.69 33.31
CA GLU A 318 -13.29 34.63 32.32
C GLU A 318 -14.22 33.43 32.53
N ARG A 319 -13.68 32.29 32.98
CA ARG A 319 -14.47 31.08 33.26
C ARG A 319 -15.40 31.23 34.46
N ASP A 320 -15.03 32.07 35.43
CA ASP A 320 -15.83 32.36 36.62
C ASP A 320 -16.75 33.59 36.44
N ASN A 321 -16.86 34.14 35.22
CA ASN A 321 -17.73 35.28 34.92
C ASN A 321 -19.23 34.88 35.00
N PRO A 322 -20.01 35.44 35.95
CA PRO A 322 -21.41 35.08 36.16
C PRO A 322 -22.35 35.45 35.01
N GLN A 323 -21.91 36.28 34.03
CA GLN A 323 -22.66 36.52 32.79
C GLN A 323 -22.46 35.42 31.74
N ALA A 324 -21.27 34.82 31.66
CA ALA A 324 -20.98 33.72 30.73
C ALA A 324 -21.74 32.44 31.14
N LEU A 325 -21.81 32.17 32.44
CA LEU A 325 -22.61 31.09 33.03
C LEU A 325 -24.13 31.29 32.85
N ARG A 326 -24.61 32.54 32.74
CA ARG A 326 -26.02 32.82 32.41
C ARG A 326 -26.31 32.60 30.92
N ARG A 327 -25.43 33.07 30.03
CA ARG A 327 -25.55 32.79 28.59
C ARG A 327 -25.51 31.29 28.27
N ALA A 328 -24.68 30.54 28.98
CA ALA A 328 -24.63 29.08 28.85
C ALA A 328 -25.92 28.38 29.33
N ARG A 329 -26.62 28.95 30.32
CA ARG A 329 -27.93 28.45 30.79
C ARG A 329 -29.08 28.89 29.88
N GLU A 330 -29.05 30.12 29.38
CA GLU A 330 -30.01 30.63 28.39
C GLU A 330 -29.93 29.88 27.05
N MET A 331 -28.74 29.37 26.69
CA MET A 331 -28.54 28.50 25.51
C MET A 331 -29.09 27.08 25.70
N ASP A 332 -29.29 26.61 26.93
CA ASP A 332 -29.92 25.32 27.21
C ASP A 332 -31.46 25.43 27.23
N ASP A 333 -31.99 26.61 27.61
CA ASP A 333 -33.42 26.94 27.53
C ASP A 333 -33.92 27.18 26.09
N TRP A 334 -33.02 27.37 25.11
CA TRP A 334 -33.39 27.53 23.69
C TRP A 334 -33.67 26.19 22.96
N LYS A 335 -33.63 25.06 23.67
CA LYS A 335 -33.96 23.73 23.12
C LYS A 335 -35.45 23.38 23.13
N ASP A 336 -36.29 24.21 23.77
CA ASP A 336 -37.73 23.94 23.92
C ASP A 336 -38.63 24.95 23.17
N VAL A 337 -38.12 25.64 22.14
CA VAL A 337 -38.94 26.47 21.25
C VAL A 337 -39.10 25.83 19.88
N ASP A 338 -40.28 25.25 19.66
CA ASP A 338 -40.81 24.90 18.34
C ASP A 338 -40.80 26.16 17.44
N PHE A 339 -39.90 26.20 16.46
CA PHE A 339 -39.93 27.18 15.37
C PHE A 339 -40.48 26.56 14.07
N PRO A 340 -41.18 27.35 13.26
CA PRO A 340 -42.20 26.90 12.31
C PRO A 340 -41.61 26.32 11.04
N VAL A 341 -42.25 25.26 10.55
CA VAL A 341 -41.98 24.59 9.28
C VAL A 341 -42.37 25.51 8.12
N GLU A 342 -41.39 25.88 7.29
CA GLU A 342 -41.63 26.54 6.01
C GLU A 342 -42.52 25.69 5.10
N GLU A 343 -43.38 26.38 4.36
CA GLU A 343 -44.61 25.91 3.72
C GLU A 343 -44.40 24.69 2.80
N THR A 344 -45.05 23.58 3.15
CA THR A 344 -45.27 22.46 2.22
C THR A 344 -46.51 22.78 1.39
N GLU A 345 -46.39 22.80 0.06
CA GLU A 345 -47.52 23.04 -0.84
C GLU A 345 -48.60 21.97 -0.63
N SER A 346 -49.70 22.37 0.00
CA SER A 346 -50.87 21.52 0.18
C SER A 346 -51.65 21.40 -1.13
N CYS A 347 -51.98 20.17 -1.52
CA CYS A 347 -52.73 19.87 -2.74
C CYS A 347 -54.01 19.09 -2.41
N ILE A 348 -54.94 18.96 -3.36
CA ILE A 348 -56.17 18.18 -3.20
C ILE A 348 -56.13 17.00 -4.16
N THR A 349 -56.30 15.78 -3.65
CA THR A 349 -56.33 14.57 -4.46
C THR A 349 -57.59 14.52 -5.34
N PRO A 350 -57.61 13.76 -6.44
CA PRO A 350 -58.80 13.57 -7.26
C PRO A 350 -60.03 13.03 -6.51
N ASP A 351 -59.81 12.34 -5.39
CA ASP A 351 -60.86 11.84 -4.49
C ASP A 351 -61.33 12.89 -3.45
N GLY A 352 -60.90 14.14 -3.58
CA GLY A 352 -61.32 15.27 -2.74
C GLY A 352 -60.65 15.34 -1.36
N LYS A 353 -59.52 14.66 -1.15
CA LYS A 353 -58.81 14.66 0.14
C LYS A 353 -57.63 15.62 0.11
N THR A 354 -57.33 16.25 1.24
CA THR A 354 -56.13 17.08 1.39
C THR A 354 -54.87 16.21 1.42
N GLY A 355 -53.87 16.58 0.62
CA GLY A 355 -52.60 15.91 0.46
C GLY A 355 -51.43 16.86 0.38
N ILE A 356 -50.23 16.29 0.29
CA ILE A 356 -48.96 17.01 0.13
C ILE A 356 -48.39 16.63 -1.24
N CYS A 357 -47.85 17.61 -1.97
CA CYS A 357 -47.20 17.37 -3.24
C CYS A 357 -45.81 16.76 -3.01
N GLU A 358 -45.62 15.49 -3.39
CA GLU A 358 -44.35 14.78 -3.19
C GLU A 358 -44.05 13.81 -4.36
N PRO A 359 -42.78 13.38 -4.54
CA PRO A 359 -42.44 12.43 -5.60
C PRO A 359 -43.24 11.13 -5.47
N LEU A 360 -43.65 10.51 -6.58
CA LEU A 360 -44.45 9.27 -6.56
C LEU A 360 -43.81 8.18 -5.69
N VAL A 361 -42.48 8.11 -5.63
CA VAL A 361 -41.71 7.16 -4.81
C VAL A 361 -41.94 7.33 -3.31
N ARG A 362 -42.39 8.51 -2.84
CA ARG A 362 -42.68 8.78 -1.42
C ARG A 362 -44.14 8.55 -1.06
N CYS A 363 -45.04 8.42 -2.04
CA CYS A 363 -46.45 8.18 -1.80
C CYS A 363 -46.84 6.69 -1.91
N ASP A 364 -46.67 5.94 -0.83
CA ASP A 364 -46.97 4.49 -0.77
C ASP A 364 -48.41 4.14 -1.22
N GLN A 365 -49.36 5.04 -1.00
CA GLN A 365 -50.78 4.85 -1.37
C GLN A 365 -51.00 4.87 -2.88
N LEU A 366 -50.28 5.73 -3.62
CA LEU A 366 -50.40 5.85 -5.08
C LEU A 366 -49.42 4.93 -5.82
N LEU A 367 -48.27 4.60 -5.23
CA LEU A 367 -47.32 3.59 -5.72
C LEU A 367 -47.97 2.21 -5.94
N SER A 368 -48.93 1.86 -5.10
CA SER A 368 -49.64 0.58 -5.15
C SER A 368 -50.76 0.54 -6.20
N SER A 369 -51.14 1.70 -6.76
CA SER A 369 -52.24 1.80 -7.73
C SER A 369 -51.73 1.59 -9.16
N ARG A 370 -52.24 0.56 -9.85
CA ARG A 370 -51.96 0.33 -11.29
C ARG A 370 -52.89 1.14 -12.21
N ASN A 371 -53.66 2.08 -11.66
CA ASN A 371 -54.61 2.87 -12.44
C ASN A 371 -53.97 4.15 -12.98
N LEU A 372 -53.48 4.07 -14.22
CA LEU A 372 -52.83 5.18 -14.93
C LEU A 372 -53.68 6.45 -15.03
N LYS A 373 -55.01 6.34 -14.98
CA LYS A 373 -55.91 7.50 -15.04
C LYS A 373 -55.86 8.30 -13.73
N VAL A 374 -55.83 7.62 -12.59
CA VAL A 374 -55.74 8.23 -11.26
C VAL A 374 -54.36 8.85 -11.04
N LEU A 375 -53.30 8.17 -11.48
CA LEU A 375 -51.93 8.69 -11.41
C LEU A 375 -51.77 10.00 -12.20
N ARG A 376 -52.29 10.07 -13.44
CA ARG A 376 -52.26 11.30 -14.25
C ARG A 376 -53.06 12.44 -13.63
N GLN A 377 -54.21 12.14 -13.01
CA GLN A 377 -55.05 13.13 -12.34
C GLN A 377 -54.47 13.60 -11.00
N SER A 378 -53.54 12.85 -10.42
CA SER A 378 -52.91 13.18 -9.15
C SER A 378 -51.61 13.97 -9.29
N ILE A 379 -51.17 14.32 -10.52
CA ILE A 379 -49.95 15.10 -10.74
C ILE A 379 -50.17 16.53 -10.23
N CYS A 380 -49.32 16.98 -9.30
CA CYS A 380 -49.37 18.31 -8.70
C CYS A 380 -48.22 19.22 -9.14
N GLY A 381 -47.16 18.68 -9.77
CA GLY A 381 -46.02 19.46 -10.26
C GLY A 381 -44.94 18.59 -10.91
N TYR A 382 -43.84 19.20 -11.34
CA TYR A 382 -42.67 18.53 -11.90
C TYR A 382 -41.39 19.11 -11.29
N ASP A 383 -40.52 18.23 -10.80
CA ASP A 383 -39.14 18.58 -10.41
C ASP A 383 -38.18 17.97 -11.43
N ASN A 384 -37.48 18.82 -12.20
CA ASN A 384 -36.45 18.40 -13.17
C ASN A 384 -36.87 17.16 -13.99
N GLU A 385 -38.03 17.26 -14.65
CA GLU A 385 -38.66 16.23 -15.51
C GLU A 385 -39.31 15.03 -14.80
N VAL A 386 -39.28 14.96 -13.47
CA VAL A 386 -39.95 13.91 -12.68
C VAL A 386 -41.31 14.42 -12.15
N PRO A 387 -42.45 13.73 -12.41
CA PRO A 387 -43.75 14.17 -11.93
C PRO A 387 -43.92 13.94 -10.42
N ASN A 388 -44.28 14.99 -9.68
CA ASN A 388 -44.76 14.92 -8.31
C ASN A 388 -46.26 14.64 -8.28
N VAL A 389 -46.71 13.89 -7.27
CA VAL A 389 -48.11 13.50 -7.08
C VAL A 389 -48.64 13.97 -5.74
N CYS A 390 -49.93 14.28 -5.71
CA CYS A 390 -50.61 14.70 -4.50
C CYS A 390 -50.92 13.50 -3.60
N CYS A 391 -50.18 13.34 -2.51
CA CYS A 391 -50.35 12.21 -1.59
C CYS A 391 -51.24 12.55 -0.39
N PRO A 392 -52.32 11.79 -0.11
CA PRO A 392 -53.26 12.11 0.97
C PRO A 392 -52.69 11.86 2.37
N ILE A 393 -52.89 12.81 3.28
CA ILE A 393 -52.41 12.73 4.67
C ILE A 393 -53.33 11.81 5.50
N ALA A 394 -52.83 10.66 5.96
CA ALA A 394 -53.59 9.75 6.82
C ALA A 394 -53.58 10.24 8.28
N LYS A 395 -54.72 10.76 8.78
CA LYS A 395 -54.89 11.10 10.20
C LYS A 395 -54.83 9.83 11.06
N LYS A 396 -53.79 9.66 11.88
CA LYS A 396 -53.76 8.64 12.95
C LYS A 396 -54.70 9.09 14.07
N VAL A 397 -55.75 8.31 14.33
CA VAL A 397 -56.66 8.50 15.48
C VAL A 397 -56.00 7.93 16.73
N THR A 398 -55.74 8.80 17.71
CA THR A 398 -55.24 8.45 19.05
C THR A 398 -56.40 7.95 19.90
N GLN A 399 -56.33 6.73 20.43
CA GLN A 399 -57.21 6.29 21.52
C GLN A 399 -56.39 5.76 22.69
N SER A 400 -56.56 6.41 23.84
CA SER A 400 -56.05 6.06 25.16
C SER A 400 -56.96 5.04 25.84
N ILE A 401 -56.43 3.89 26.33
CA ILE A 401 -57.12 3.06 27.32
C ILE A 401 -56.11 2.49 28.34
N ALA A 402 -56.52 2.57 29.62
CA ALA A 402 -55.79 2.22 30.83
C ALA A 402 -55.51 0.71 31.04
N LYS A 403 -54.54 0.41 31.90
CA LYS A 403 -54.14 -0.95 32.36
C LYS A 403 -55.16 -1.56 33.33
N PRO A 404 -55.29 -2.90 33.33
CA PRO A 404 -55.40 -3.64 34.60
C PRO A 404 -54.41 -4.81 34.77
N ARG A 405 -54.23 -5.18 36.05
CA ARG A 405 -53.35 -6.20 36.68
C ARG A 405 -53.85 -7.67 36.46
N PRO A 406 -53.07 -8.70 36.86
CA PRO A 406 -53.07 -10.04 36.25
C PRO A 406 -53.86 -11.13 37.02
N THR A 407 -54.24 -12.19 36.29
CA THR A 407 -54.53 -13.53 36.84
C THR A 407 -54.01 -14.62 35.91
N ARG A 408 -53.41 -15.68 36.49
CA ARG A 408 -52.73 -16.83 35.85
C ARG A 408 -53.55 -18.13 36.15
N PRO A 409 -53.16 -19.33 35.65
CA PRO A 409 -53.52 -20.03 34.40
C PRO A 409 -54.32 -21.35 34.71
N PRO A 410 -54.55 -22.35 33.80
CA PRO A 410 -53.50 -23.29 33.35
C PRO A 410 -53.64 -23.93 31.93
N THR A 411 -52.47 -24.33 31.37
CA THR A 411 -52.16 -25.51 30.51
C THR A 411 -52.92 -25.73 29.17
N LYS A 412 -52.32 -26.02 27.99
CA LYS A 412 -51.31 -27.03 27.61
C LYS A 412 -50.60 -26.65 26.26
N ARG A 413 -49.39 -27.23 26.08
CA ARG A 413 -48.39 -27.28 24.96
C ARG A 413 -48.91 -27.47 23.50
N PRO A 414 -48.06 -27.43 22.44
CA PRO A 414 -46.64 -27.02 22.29
C PRO A 414 -46.32 -26.10 21.08
N LYS A 415 -45.07 -25.63 21.03
CA LYS A 415 -44.47 -24.60 20.15
C LYS A 415 -44.15 -25.08 18.71
N ALA A 416 -44.32 -24.18 17.75
CA ALA A 416 -43.48 -24.06 16.55
C ALA A 416 -43.27 -22.56 16.24
N PRO A 417 -42.02 -22.05 16.16
CA PRO A 417 -41.78 -20.64 15.88
C PRO A 417 -41.83 -20.38 14.36
N LYS A 418 -42.78 -19.54 13.93
CA LYS A 418 -42.70 -18.77 12.69
C LYS A 418 -42.44 -17.31 13.09
N THR A 419 -41.21 -16.84 12.93
CA THR A 419 -40.90 -15.41 12.97
C THR A 419 -40.01 -15.04 11.80
N ARG A 420 -40.64 -14.29 10.91
CA ARG A 420 -40.08 -13.28 10.02
C ARG A 420 -39.26 -12.27 10.84
N PRO A 421 -38.00 -11.95 10.50
CA PRO A 421 -37.30 -10.82 11.11
C PRO A 421 -37.74 -9.51 10.44
N THR A 422 -38.31 -8.64 11.24
CA THR A 422 -38.45 -7.20 10.99
C THR A 422 -37.07 -6.54 11.04
N LEU A 423 -36.76 -5.76 9.99
CA LEU A 423 -35.66 -4.80 9.95
C LEU A 423 -35.84 -3.76 11.06
N ARG A 424 -35.00 -3.84 12.08
CA ARG A 424 -34.61 -2.72 12.94
C ARG A 424 -33.11 -2.85 13.14
N ALA A 425 -32.34 -2.04 12.41
CA ALA A 425 -30.92 -1.90 12.61
C ALA A 425 -30.68 -1.21 13.95
N THR A 426 -30.49 -1.99 15.02
CA THR A 426 -29.83 -1.54 16.24
C THR A 426 -28.34 -1.68 16.02
N THR A 427 -27.69 -0.58 15.66
CA THR A 427 -26.23 -0.42 15.53
C THR A 427 -25.58 -0.29 16.91
N SER A 428 -25.57 -1.39 17.67
CA SER A 428 -24.69 -1.54 18.83
C SER A 428 -24.12 -2.95 18.85
N MET A 429 -22.78 -3.05 18.94
CA MET A 429 -22.04 -4.30 19.16
C MET A 429 -22.69 -5.10 20.31
N PRO A 430 -22.80 -6.44 20.20
CA PRO A 430 -23.13 -7.28 21.35
C PRO A 430 -22.13 -7.01 22.48
N ARG A 431 -22.63 -6.80 23.71
CA ARG A 431 -21.82 -6.49 24.90
C ARG A 431 -20.74 -7.56 25.19
N ASP A 432 -20.86 -8.75 24.62
CA ASP A 432 -19.91 -9.86 24.77
C ASP A 432 -18.68 -9.77 23.85
N VAL A 433 -18.49 -8.64 23.14
CA VAL A 433 -17.27 -8.33 22.35
C VAL A 433 -16.40 -7.25 23.02
N ILE A 434 -16.85 -6.66 24.14
CA ILE A 434 -16.07 -5.63 24.86
C ILE A 434 -14.88 -6.23 25.64
N ASN A 435 -14.86 -7.55 25.86
CA ASN A 435 -13.83 -8.20 26.69
C ASN A 435 -12.66 -8.87 25.94
N ASP A 436 -12.66 -8.87 24.61
CA ASP A 436 -11.44 -9.11 23.81
C ASP A 436 -11.10 -7.81 23.09
N GLN A 437 -10.78 -6.78 23.87
CA GLN A 437 -10.01 -5.68 23.32
C GLN A 437 -8.62 -6.23 22.97
N PRO A 438 -8.08 -6.02 21.75
CA PRO A 438 -6.65 -5.77 21.69
C PRO A 438 -6.46 -4.55 22.58
N SER A 439 -5.87 -4.76 23.75
CA SER A 439 -5.37 -3.68 24.58
C SER A 439 -4.52 -2.80 23.67
N GLY A 440 -5.07 -1.66 23.26
CA GLY A 440 -4.32 -0.68 22.52
C GLY A 440 -3.04 -0.43 23.31
N PRO A 441 -1.85 -0.51 22.68
CA PRO A 441 -0.65 -0.15 23.40
C PRO A 441 -0.74 1.35 23.67
N ASN A 442 -1.14 1.70 24.90
CA ASN A 442 -0.71 2.94 25.56
C ASN A 442 0.79 2.82 25.80
N SER A 443 1.56 2.76 24.71
CA SER A 443 2.99 2.95 24.69
C SER A 443 3.21 4.23 23.92
N GLY A 444 3.78 5.23 24.58
CA GLY A 444 4.10 6.53 23.99
C GLY A 444 4.65 6.34 22.57
N LEU A 445 4.01 7.02 21.63
CA LEU A 445 4.31 7.00 20.21
C LEU A 445 5.79 7.34 20.00
N ARG A 446 6.61 6.31 19.81
CA ARG A 446 7.79 6.42 18.97
C ARG A 446 7.39 5.86 17.60
N PRO A 447 7.49 6.61 16.50
CA PRO A 447 7.12 6.13 15.19
C PRO A 447 8.03 4.95 14.76
N ARG A 448 7.46 3.74 14.76
CA ARG A 448 8.09 2.52 14.19
C ARG A 448 7.96 2.51 12.66
N LYS A 449 8.93 1.92 11.96
CA LYS A 449 9.30 2.22 10.56
C LYS A 449 8.60 1.40 9.42
N LEU A 450 7.68 0.46 9.67
CA LEU A 450 7.06 -0.40 8.61
C LEU A 450 5.59 -0.80 8.93
N PRO A 451 4.72 -1.17 7.95
CA PRO A 451 3.36 -1.70 8.21
C PRO A 451 3.38 -2.99 9.01
N GLU A 452 2.55 -3.06 10.05
CA GLU A 452 2.47 -4.18 10.98
C GLU A 452 1.49 -5.25 10.48
N LEU A 453 1.68 -6.50 10.90
CA LEU A 453 0.72 -7.57 10.62
C LEU A 453 -0.56 -7.34 11.43
N SER A 454 -1.70 -7.30 10.76
CA SER A 454 -3.00 -7.16 11.44
C SER A 454 -3.33 -8.44 12.21
N HIS A 455 -4.11 -8.33 13.29
CA HIS A 455 -4.72 -9.50 13.91
C HIS A 455 -5.90 -10.01 13.04
N PRO A 456 -6.14 -11.34 12.95
CA PRO A 456 -7.29 -11.88 12.23
C PRO A 456 -8.62 -11.34 12.79
N GLY A 457 -9.44 -10.74 11.94
CA GLY A 457 -10.73 -10.16 12.31
C GLY A 457 -10.68 -8.78 12.99
N ALA A 458 -9.50 -8.15 13.10
CA ALA A 458 -9.38 -6.79 13.65
C ALA A 458 -10.11 -5.73 12.79
N TRP A 459 -10.16 -5.95 11.47
CA TRP A 459 -10.77 -5.04 10.50
C TRP A 459 -11.92 -5.74 9.74
N PRO A 460 -13.08 -5.92 10.37
CA PRO A 460 -14.14 -6.80 9.86
C PRO A 460 -14.89 -6.25 8.63
N TRP A 461 -14.65 -5.00 8.25
CA TRP A 461 -15.21 -4.39 7.04
C TRP A 461 -14.32 -4.60 5.81
N MET A 462 -13.09 -5.12 5.96
CA MET A 462 -12.18 -5.28 4.83
C MET A 462 -12.77 -6.21 3.77
N ALA A 463 -12.75 -5.73 2.52
CA ALA A 463 -13.16 -6.47 1.35
C ALA A 463 -11.97 -6.62 0.40
N ALA A 464 -11.70 -7.85 -0.03
CA ALA A 464 -10.78 -8.11 -1.13
C ALA A 464 -11.58 -8.13 -2.44
N VAL A 465 -11.20 -7.28 -3.39
CA VAL A 465 -11.83 -7.15 -4.71
C VAL A 465 -11.02 -7.95 -5.71
N PHE A 466 -11.58 -9.09 -6.12
CA PHE A 466 -11.01 -9.97 -7.12
C PHE A 466 -11.57 -9.61 -8.50
N ILE A 467 -10.67 -9.40 -9.45
CA ILE A 467 -11.00 -9.05 -10.84
C ILE A 467 -10.49 -10.17 -11.75
N GLU A 468 -11.27 -10.50 -12.76
CA GLU A 468 -10.89 -11.49 -13.77
C GLU A 468 -9.65 -11.05 -14.55
N ASP A 469 -8.68 -11.95 -14.68
CA ASP A 469 -7.43 -11.74 -15.40
C ASP A 469 -7.69 -11.66 -16.91
N SER A 470 -7.20 -10.58 -17.53
CA SER A 470 -7.31 -10.31 -18.97
C SER A 470 -6.63 -11.39 -19.80
N ASP A 471 -5.52 -11.94 -19.31
CA ASP A 471 -4.69 -12.92 -20.01
C ASP A 471 -5.18 -14.37 -19.82
N ASN A 472 -5.94 -14.63 -18.74
CA ASN A 472 -6.45 -15.96 -18.39
C ASN A 472 -7.93 -15.90 -17.99
N GLN A 473 -8.82 -15.98 -18.99
CA GLN A 473 -10.28 -16.02 -18.76
C GLN A 473 -10.66 -17.11 -17.74
N GLY A 474 -11.44 -16.72 -16.73
CA GLY A 474 -11.83 -17.57 -15.59
C GLY A 474 -10.89 -17.53 -14.38
N SER A 475 -9.70 -16.96 -14.50
CA SER A 475 -8.78 -16.70 -13.37
C SER A 475 -9.11 -15.35 -12.72
N PHE A 476 -9.08 -15.29 -11.38
CA PHE A 476 -9.42 -14.08 -10.63
C PHE A 476 -8.26 -13.71 -9.70
N ILE A 477 -7.79 -12.47 -9.81
CA ILE A 477 -6.68 -11.95 -9.01
C ILE A 477 -7.16 -10.82 -8.10
N ALA A 478 -6.67 -10.81 -6.85
CA ALA A 478 -6.93 -9.72 -5.92
C ALA A 478 -6.16 -8.48 -6.39
N GLN A 479 -6.84 -7.54 -7.03
CA GLN A 479 -6.24 -6.31 -7.56
C GLN A 479 -6.44 -5.11 -6.63
N CYS A 480 -7.59 -5.06 -5.96
CA CYS A 480 -7.98 -3.92 -5.13
C CYS A 480 -8.55 -4.35 -3.78
N GLY A 481 -8.54 -3.42 -2.84
CA GLY A 481 -9.29 -3.46 -1.60
C GLY A 481 -10.65 -2.78 -1.72
N GLY A 482 -11.41 -2.85 -0.63
CA GLY A 482 -12.69 -2.17 -0.45
C GLY A 482 -13.13 -2.25 1.00
N ALA A 483 -14.26 -1.62 1.31
CA ALA A 483 -14.88 -1.69 2.62
C ALA A 483 -16.38 -2.01 2.52
N LEU A 484 -16.85 -2.88 3.41
CA LEU A 484 -18.27 -3.17 3.59
C LEU A 484 -18.95 -1.99 4.27
N ILE A 485 -19.97 -1.40 3.65
CA ILE A 485 -20.72 -0.26 4.22
C ILE A 485 -22.17 -0.63 4.59
N SER A 486 -22.68 -1.76 4.11
CA SER A 486 -24.02 -2.26 4.43
C SER A 486 -24.09 -3.79 4.34
N GLU A 487 -25.29 -4.37 4.43
CA GLU A 487 -25.50 -5.79 4.18
C GLU A 487 -25.29 -6.21 2.71
N GLN A 488 -25.22 -5.28 1.76
CA GLN A 488 -25.14 -5.60 0.32
C GLN A 488 -24.25 -4.66 -0.49
N GLU A 489 -23.67 -3.62 0.11
CA GLU A 489 -22.85 -2.65 -0.60
C GLU A 489 -21.40 -2.65 -0.08
N ILE A 490 -20.47 -2.67 -1.04
CA ILE A 490 -19.04 -2.45 -0.86
C ILE A 490 -18.69 -1.11 -1.50
N ILE A 491 -17.86 -0.33 -0.83
CA ILE A 491 -17.24 0.87 -1.40
C ILE A 491 -15.79 0.58 -1.76
N THR A 492 -15.35 1.06 -2.91
CA THR A 492 -13.97 0.93 -3.44
C THR A 492 -13.67 2.11 -4.36
N ALA A 493 -12.52 2.11 -5.05
CA ALA A 493 -12.15 3.14 -6.00
C ALA A 493 -12.77 2.89 -7.39
N SER A 494 -13.03 3.96 -8.15
CA SER A 494 -13.53 3.85 -9.53
C SER A 494 -12.48 3.26 -10.47
N HIS A 495 -11.20 3.60 -10.31
CA HIS A 495 -10.13 3.04 -11.12
C HIS A 495 -9.96 1.53 -10.97
N CYS A 496 -10.47 0.94 -9.88
CA CYS A 496 -10.49 -0.51 -9.69
C CYS A 496 -11.57 -1.19 -10.54
N VAL A 497 -12.61 -0.48 -10.96
CA VAL A 497 -13.77 -1.06 -11.64
C VAL A 497 -14.04 -0.45 -13.02
N VAL A 498 -13.15 0.42 -13.49
CA VAL A 498 -13.21 1.07 -14.80
C VAL A 498 -11.97 0.70 -15.60
N GLU A 499 -12.17 0.08 -16.76
CA GLU A 499 -11.11 -0.29 -17.70
C GLU A 499 -11.45 0.27 -19.09
N GLY A 500 -10.50 0.94 -19.74
CA GLY A 500 -10.75 1.56 -21.05
C GLY A 500 -11.86 2.61 -21.06
N GLY A 501 -12.14 3.23 -19.91
CA GLY A 501 -13.25 4.20 -19.74
C GLY A 501 -14.63 3.57 -19.59
N GLN A 502 -14.72 2.24 -19.47
CA GLN A 502 -15.99 1.53 -19.25
C GLN A 502 -15.99 0.79 -17.91
N VAL A 503 -17.16 0.76 -17.26
CA VAL A 503 -17.34 0.00 -16.02
C VAL A 503 -17.29 -1.50 -16.32
N LEU A 504 -16.50 -2.25 -15.55
CA LEU A 504 -16.38 -3.70 -15.66
C LEU A 504 -17.72 -4.40 -15.45
N THR A 505 -17.96 -5.45 -16.24
CA THR A 505 -19.15 -6.28 -16.09
C THR A 505 -19.18 -6.94 -14.69
N PRO A 506 -20.33 -6.98 -13.99
CA PRO A 506 -20.43 -7.60 -12.67
C PRO A 506 -19.89 -9.03 -12.57
N SER A 507 -19.97 -9.83 -13.63
CA SER A 507 -19.45 -11.21 -13.68
C SER A 507 -17.93 -11.30 -13.58
N LYS A 508 -17.21 -10.22 -13.92
CA LYS A 508 -15.74 -10.13 -13.84
C LYS A 508 -15.24 -9.78 -12.45
N ILE A 509 -16.13 -9.54 -11.49
CA ILE A 509 -15.77 -9.12 -10.14
C ILE A 509 -16.31 -10.11 -9.11
N ARG A 510 -15.45 -10.52 -8.17
CA ARG A 510 -15.85 -11.26 -6.96
C ARG A 510 -15.37 -10.51 -5.73
N ILE A 511 -16.19 -10.51 -4.69
CA ILE A 511 -15.85 -9.89 -3.40
C ILE A 511 -15.64 -10.99 -2.38
N ARG A 512 -14.52 -10.94 -1.65
CA ARG A 512 -14.31 -11.78 -0.46
C ARG A 512 -14.34 -10.94 0.81
N LEU A 513 -15.09 -11.40 1.80
CA LEU A 513 -15.18 -10.79 3.13
C LEU A 513 -14.70 -11.76 4.21
N GLY A 514 -14.19 -11.22 5.32
CA GLY A 514 -13.71 -12.00 6.47
C GLY A 514 -12.34 -12.65 6.28
N GLU A 515 -11.65 -12.27 5.20
CA GLU A 515 -10.34 -12.79 4.82
C GLU A 515 -9.21 -12.17 5.66
N HIS A 516 -8.18 -12.96 5.93
CA HIS A 516 -6.93 -12.49 6.53
C HIS A 516 -5.72 -12.87 5.69
N ASN A 517 -5.71 -14.07 5.08
CA ASN A 517 -4.62 -14.54 4.21
C ASN A 517 -5.16 -14.92 2.82
N ILE A 518 -4.96 -14.05 1.83
CA ILE A 518 -5.54 -14.21 0.48
C ILE A 518 -5.01 -15.42 -0.30
N MET A 519 -3.88 -16.01 0.12
CA MET A 519 -3.25 -17.16 -0.56
C MET A 519 -3.59 -18.52 0.08
N LYS A 520 -4.04 -18.54 1.34
CA LYS A 520 -4.34 -19.78 2.08
C LYS A 520 -5.78 -19.74 2.55
N ARG A 521 -6.67 -20.43 1.81
CA ARG A 521 -8.03 -20.69 2.31
C ARG A 521 -7.97 -21.49 3.61
N THR A 522 -8.41 -20.89 4.70
CA THR A 522 -8.54 -21.61 5.96
C THR A 522 -9.78 -22.50 5.93
N LYS A 523 -9.73 -23.66 6.61
CA LYS A 523 -10.89 -24.58 6.73
C LYS A 523 -11.98 -24.06 7.69
N ASP A 524 -11.83 -22.84 8.20
CA ASP A 524 -12.65 -22.30 9.30
C ASP A 524 -13.92 -21.57 8.80
N ASP A 525 -14.27 -21.64 7.51
CA ASP A 525 -15.49 -21.10 6.88
C ASP A 525 -15.77 -19.60 7.14
N ALA A 526 -14.77 -18.82 7.56
CA ALA A 526 -14.92 -17.40 7.84
C ALA A 526 -14.88 -16.52 6.59
N GLU A 527 -14.18 -17.00 5.56
CA GLU A 527 -14.02 -16.35 4.26
C GLU A 527 -15.24 -16.65 3.40
N VAL A 528 -15.97 -15.61 2.97
CA VAL A 528 -17.14 -15.79 2.11
C VAL A 528 -16.98 -14.98 0.83
N ASP A 529 -17.05 -15.67 -0.31
CA ASP A 529 -17.09 -15.05 -1.63
C ASP A 529 -18.53 -14.68 -1.99
N TYR A 530 -18.72 -13.46 -2.48
CA TYR A 530 -19.99 -12.93 -2.96
C TYR A 530 -19.88 -12.55 -4.44
N ASN A 531 -20.88 -12.97 -5.22
CA ASN A 531 -21.05 -12.51 -6.59
C ASN A 531 -21.60 -11.08 -6.63
N VAL A 532 -21.23 -10.31 -7.64
CA VAL A 532 -21.66 -8.93 -7.86
C VAL A 532 -22.85 -8.89 -8.83
N ILE A 533 -23.83 -8.02 -8.55
CA ILE A 533 -24.98 -7.79 -9.44
C ILE A 533 -24.98 -6.41 -10.09
N LYS A 534 -24.30 -5.44 -9.49
CA LYS A 534 -24.22 -4.09 -10.02
C LYS A 534 -22.91 -3.44 -9.59
N VAL A 535 -22.26 -2.76 -10.52
CA VAL A 535 -21.09 -1.92 -10.29
C VAL A 535 -21.50 -0.51 -10.71
N THR A 536 -21.26 0.46 -9.84
CA THR A 536 -21.59 1.87 -10.09
C THR A 536 -20.36 2.72 -9.76
N ALA A 537 -19.62 3.12 -10.79
CA ALA A 537 -18.58 4.14 -10.66
C ALA A 537 -19.22 5.52 -10.47
N HIS A 538 -18.51 6.46 -9.86
CA HIS A 538 -18.96 7.83 -9.76
C HIS A 538 -19.17 8.42 -11.17
N PRO A 539 -20.31 9.10 -11.45
CA PRO A 539 -20.60 9.61 -12.80
C PRO A 539 -19.55 10.62 -13.29
N ASP A 540 -19.01 11.43 -12.37
CA ASP A 540 -17.98 12.42 -12.65
C ASP A 540 -16.55 11.91 -12.38
N PHE A 541 -16.33 10.59 -12.44
CA PHE A 541 -14.98 10.03 -12.32
C PHE A 541 -14.14 10.41 -13.54
N GLU A 542 -12.98 11.02 -13.31
CA GLU A 542 -12.04 11.43 -14.38
C GLU A 542 -10.77 10.56 -14.35
N PRO A 543 -10.59 9.62 -15.31
CA PRO A 543 -9.49 8.66 -15.28
C PRO A 543 -8.09 9.29 -15.35
N GLN A 544 -7.95 10.49 -15.93
CA GLN A 544 -6.65 11.15 -16.05
C GLN A 544 -6.17 11.79 -14.74
N THR A 545 -7.11 12.29 -13.94
CA THR A 545 -6.81 13.04 -12.71
C THR A 545 -7.20 12.27 -11.45
N TYR A 546 -7.84 11.11 -11.59
CA TYR A 546 -8.46 10.35 -10.51
C TYR A 546 -9.43 11.19 -9.67
N LYS A 547 -10.05 12.21 -10.29
CA LYS A 547 -11.08 13.01 -9.62
C LYS A 547 -12.31 12.13 -9.39
N ASN A 548 -12.93 12.24 -8.22
CA ASN A 548 -14.12 11.46 -7.81
C ASN A 548 -13.90 9.94 -7.92
N ASP A 549 -12.73 9.46 -7.50
CA ASP A 549 -12.33 8.07 -7.59
C ASP A 549 -13.00 7.17 -6.54
N VAL A 550 -14.32 7.04 -6.63
CA VAL A 550 -15.17 6.24 -5.73
C VAL A 550 -16.16 5.42 -6.53
N ALA A 551 -16.38 4.17 -6.14
CA ALA A 551 -17.35 3.27 -6.75
C ALA A 551 -18.07 2.44 -5.69
N ILE A 552 -19.31 2.06 -6.01
CA ILE A 552 -20.14 1.17 -5.20
C ILE A 552 -20.38 -0.14 -5.95
N ILE A 553 -20.10 -1.24 -5.27
CA ILE A 553 -20.34 -2.60 -5.73
C ILE A 553 -21.49 -3.20 -4.92
N LYS A 554 -22.55 -3.63 -5.61
CA LYS A 554 -23.70 -4.28 -5.01
C LYS A 554 -23.60 -5.80 -5.13
N LEU A 555 -23.71 -6.47 -3.99
CA LEU A 555 -23.64 -7.92 -3.87
C LEU A 555 -24.98 -8.59 -4.23
N SER A 556 -24.89 -9.78 -4.82
CA SER A 556 -26.03 -10.64 -5.17
C SER A 556 -26.83 -11.12 -3.96
N GLN A 557 -26.18 -11.26 -2.80
CA GLN A 557 -26.77 -11.81 -1.58
C GLN A 557 -26.46 -10.89 -0.40
N ARG A 558 -27.32 -10.94 0.63
CA ARG A 558 -27.10 -10.23 1.89
C ARG A 558 -25.99 -10.88 2.68
N VAL A 559 -25.03 -10.09 3.10
CA VAL A 559 -23.93 -10.46 3.99
C VAL A 559 -24.48 -10.70 5.39
N ARG A 560 -24.07 -11.81 6.00
CA ARG A 560 -24.38 -12.11 7.39
C ARG A 560 -23.30 -11.56 8.31
N PHE A 561 -23.65 -10.54 9.08
CA PHE A 561 -22.72 -9.94 10.02
C PHE A 561 -22.32 -10.91 11.12
N ASN A 562 -21.04 -10.89 11.46
CA ASN A 562 -20.42 -11.72 12.49
C ASN A 562 -19.15 -11.02 13.02
N ARG A 563 -18.37 -11.69 13.88
CA ARG A 563 -17.15 -11.10 14.48
C ARG A 563 -16.07 -10.73 13.46
N ARG A 564 -16.03 -11.36 12.29
CA ARG A 564 -15.05 -11.12 11.21
C ARG A 564 -15.63 -10.35 10.02
N VAL A 565 -16.94 -10.14 9.98
CA VAL A 565 -17.64 -9.43 8.89
C VAL A 565 -18.63 -8.43 9.47
N TRP A 566 -18.32 -7.14 9.38
CA TRP A 566 -19.13 -6.06 9.96
C TRP A 566 -18.91 -4.75 9.19
N PRO A 567 -19.94 -3.94 8.91
CA PRO A 567 -19.78 -2.74 8.10
C PRO A 567 -19.08 -1.59 8.83
N ILE A 568 -18.32 -0.77 8.10
CA ILE A 568 -17.73 0.47 8.60
C ILE A 568 -18.77 1.60 8.63
N CYS A 569 -18.59 2.60 9.51
CA CYS A 569 -19.45 3.78 9.54
C CYS A 569 -19.06 4.74 8.41
N LEU A 570 -20.06 5.32 7.74
CA LEU A 570 -19.88 6.45 6.85
C LEU A 570 -20.15 7.76 7.61
N PRO A 571 -19.38 8.81 7.34
CA PRO A 571 -19.53 10.10 8.03
C PRO A 571 -20.67 10.93 7.40
N TYR A 572 -21.91 10.71 7.86
CA TYR A 572 -23.11 11.40 7.35
C TYR A 572 -23.40 12.74 8.02
N ASP A 573 -22.88 12.98 9.23
CA ASP A 573 -23.04 14.24 9.96
C ASP A 573 -21.77 15.07 9.79
N THR A 574 -21.91 16.31 9.34
CA THR A 574 -20.85 17.34 9.23
C THR A 574 -20.17 17.69 10.56
N ARG A 575 -20.62 17.10 11.68
CA ARG A 575 -19.94 17.13 12.98
C ARG A 575 -18.75 16.18 13.06
N VAL A 576 -18.65 15.19 12.15
CA VAL A 576 -17.48 14.34 12.02
C VAL A 576 -16.50 15.02 11.07
N LEU A 577 -15.80 16.01 11.64
CA LEU A 577 -14.45 16.42 11.27
C LEU A 577 -14.33 17.01 9.86
N THR A 578 -14.40 18.33 9.77
CA THR A 578 -13.99 19.05 8.56
C THR A 578 -12.55 18.70 8.20
N SER A 579 -12.20 18.82 6.91
CA SER A 579 -10.87 18.49 6.38
C SER A 579 -9.73 19.21 7.12
N GLU A 580 -9.97 20.41 7.63
CA GLU A 580 -9.01 21.22 8.39
C GLU A 580 -8.84 20.74 9.84
N GLU A 581 -9.93 20.34 10.52
CA GLU A 581 -9.89 19.81 11.90
C GLU A 581 -9.22 18.43 12.00
N ASN A 582 -9.14 17.74 10.86
CA ASN A 582 -8.51 16.43 10.73
C ASN A 582 -7.00 16.50 10.47
N VAL A 583 -6.46 17.64 10.02
CA VAL A 583 -5.02 17.76 9.74
C VAL A 583 -4.23 17.45 11.00
N GLY A 584 -3.22 16.57 10.88
CA GLY A 584 -2.41 16.08 11.98
C GLY A 584 -3.04 14.98 12.84
N ARG A 585 -4.32 14.63 12.63
CA ARG A 585 -4.92 13.46 13.30
C ARG A 585 -4.43 12.17 12.65
N SER A 586 -4.25 11.14 13.47
CA SER A 586 -3.89 9.81 12.99
C SER A 586 -5.09 9.10 12.36
N GLY A 587 -4.85 8.44 11.23
CA GLY A 587 -5.72 7.47 10.59
C GLY A 587 -5.01 6.13 10.40
N PHE A 588 -5.77 5.12 9.99
CA PHE A 588 -5.30 3.78 9.68
C PHE A 588 -5.56 3.45 8.22
N ILE A 589 -4.55 2.86 7.58
CA ILE A 589 -4.66 2.22 6.27
C ILE A 589 -4.46 0.72 6.44
N ILE A 590 -5.27 -0.05 5.72
CA ILE A 590 -5.31 -1.51 5.85
C ILE A 590 -5.42 -2.14 4.47
N GLY A 591 -4.65 -3.20 4.22
CA GLY A 591 -4.79 -3.99 3.00
C GLY A 591 -3.72 -5.07 2.80
N TRP A 592 -3.73 -5.66 1.61
CA TRP A 592 -2.84 -6.74 1.16
C TRP A 592 -1.82 -6.26 0.12
N GLY A 593 -1.69 -4.94 -0.02
CA GLY A 593 -0.81 -4.29 -0.98
C GLY A 593 0.66 -4.66 -0.80
N ARG A 594 1.45 -4.20 -1.76
CA ARG A 594 2.90 -4.36 -1.78
C ARG A 594 3.51 -3.63 -0.60
N LEU A 595 4.53 -4.20 0.00
CA LEU A 595 5.26 -3.53 1.09
C LEU A 595 6.29 -2.52 0.57
N GLU A 596 6.66 -2.64 -0.70
CA GLU A 596 7.68 -1.85 -1.37
C GLU A 596 7.23 -1.56 -2.80
N PHE A 597 7.71 -0.47 -3.40
CA PHE A 597 7.42 -0.14 -4.79
C PHE A 597 7.95 -1.25 -5.71
N ASN A 598 7.07 -1.85 -6.54
CA ASN A 598 7.33 -3.07 -7.33
C ASN A 598 7.72 -4.33 -6.50
N GLY A 599 7.49 -4.33 -5.18
CA GLY A 599 7.69 -5.49 -4.32
C GLY A 599 6.58 -6.54 -4.44
N LYS A 600 6.71 -7.64 -3.68
CA LYS A 600 5.65 -8.65 -3.57
C LYS A 600 4.47 -8.11 -2.75
N THR A 601 3.26 -8.48 -3.15
CA THR A 601 2.04 -8.24 -2.35
C THR A 601 2.10 -9.03 -1.05
N SER A 602 1.49 -8.51 0.01
CA SER A 602 1.40 -9.22 1.28
C SER A 602 0.31 -10.28 1.19
N GLU A 603 0.63 -11.53 1.51
CA GLU A 603 -0.38 -12.59 1.60
C GLU A 603 -1.34 -12.33 2.77
N GLU A 604 -0.84 -11.74 3.85
CA GLU A 604 -1.58 -11.46 5.07
C GLU A 604 -1.95 -9.98 5.17
N LEU A 605 -3.09 -9.70 5.80
CA LEU A 605 -3.59 -8.34 5.99
C LEU A 605 -2.64 -7.53 6.88
N ARG A 606 -2.29 -6.32 6.44
CA ARG A 606 -1.40 -5.41 7.18
C ARG A 606 -2.09 -4.09 7.49
N GLU A 607 -1.59 -3.43 8.52
CA GLU A 607 -2.07 -2.13 8.97
C GLU A 607 -0.92 -1.13 9.15
N ALA A 608 -1.18 0.14 8.88
CA ALA A 608 -0.27 1.23 9.21
C ALA A 608 -1.04 2.46 9.71
N SER A 609 -0.46 3.16 10.68
CA SER A 609 -0.95 4.46 11.13
C SER A 609 -0.23 5.58 10.39
N ILE A 610 -1.02 6.51 9.83
CA ILE A 610 -0.59 7.68 9.06
C ILE A 610 -1.30 8.93 9.57
N GLU A 611 -0.80 10.12 9.26
CA GLU A 611 -1.40 11.39 9.65
C GLU A 611 -2.05 12.07 8.46
N ILE A 612 -3.19 12.74 8.68
CA ILE A 612 -3.84 13.54 7.63
C ILE A 612 -3.02 14.80 7.37
N VAL A 613 -2.80 15.10 6.09
CA VAL A 613 -2.05 16.27 5.62
C VAL A 613 -3.02 17.25 4.97
N SER A 614 -2.76 18.55 5.13
CA SER A 614 -3.58 19.58 4.50
C SER A 614 -3.53 19.50 2.97
N ASN A 615 -4.65 19.78 2.31
CA ASN A 615 -4.71 19.82 0.83
C ASN A 615 -3.76 20.87 0.24
N ASN A 616 -3.50 21.97 0.95
CA ASN A 616 -2.56 23.00 0.52
C ASN A 616 -1.11 22.47 0.48
N GLU A 617 -0.67 21.77 1.54
CA GLU A 617 0.65 21.15 1.58
C GLU A 617 0.76 20.03 0.54
N CYS A 618 -0.28 19.21 0.41
CA CYS A 618 -0.34 18.17 -0.61
C CYS A 618 -0.31 18.73 -2.04
N GLY A 619 -1.03 19.83 -2.29
CA GLY A 619 -1.06 20.53 -3.56
C GLY A 619 0.32 20.97 -4.00
N LYS A 620 1.16 21.49 -3.08
CA LYS A 620 2.55 21.85 -3.38
C LYS A 620 3.39 20.66 -3.83
N ALA A 621 3.13 19.46 -3.30
CA ALA A 621 3.83 18.25 -3.72
C ALA A 621 3.40 17.81 -5.13
N PHE A 622 2.11 17.93 -5.46
CA PHE A 622 1.53 17.41 -6.70
C PHE A 622 1.28 18.45 -7.81
N ASP A 623 1.67 19.72 -7.60
CA ASP A 623 1.36 20.87 -8.47
C ASP A 623 1.70 20.66 -9.96
N LYS A 624 2.74 19.87 -10.24
CA LYS A 624 3.18 19.55 -11.62
C LYS A 624 2.43 18.39 -12.28
N VAL A 625 1.56 17.69 -11.55
CA VAL A 625 0.90 16.45 -11.97
C VAL A 625 -0.62 16.59 -11.92
N VAL A 626 -1.16 17.02 -10.78
CA VAL A 626 -2.60 17.19 -10.59
C VAL A 626 -2.86 18.33 -9.59
N LYS A 627 -3.89 19.12 -9.88
CA LYS A 627 -4.34 20.16 -8.95
C LYS A 627 -5.16 19.50 -7.84
N ILE A 628 -4.64 19.50 -6.62
CA ILE A 628 -5.34 18.98 -5.44
C ILE A 628 -6.47 19.96 -5.07
N THR A 629 -7.71 19.51 -5.29
CA THR A 629 -8.96 20.17 -4.93
C THR A 629 -9.65 19.47 -3.75
N ASP A 630 -10.83 19.92 -3.34
CA ASP A 630 -11.51 19.43 -2.13
C ASP A 630 -11.99 17.98 -2.24
N GLU A 631 -12.13 17.43 -3.45
CA GLU A 631 -12.51 16.03 -3.66
C GLU A 631 -11.39 15.04 -3.28
N TYR A 632 -10.17 15.54 -3.06
CA TYR A 632 -9.03 14.74 -2.61
C TYR A 632 -8.79 14.94 -1.11
N LEU A 633 -8.27 13.89 -0.47
CA LEU A 633 -7.76 13.87 0.89
C LEU A 633 -6.33 13.36 0.86
N CYS A 634 -5.41 14.01 1.57
CA CYS A 634 -4.02 13.56 1.63
C CYS A 634 -3.65 13.06 3.02
N ALA A 635 -2.85 12.01 3.07
CA ALA A 635 -2.34 11.47 4.33
C ALA A 635 -0.94 10.91 4.13
N GLY A 636 -0.08 11.12 5.13
CA GLY A 636 1.32 10.73 5.11
C GLY A 636 2.07 11.42 6.23
N THR A 637 3.04 10.73 6.83
CA THR A 637 3.78 11.28 7.96
C THR A 637 4.98 12.10 7.46
N THR A 638 5.02 13.40 7.77
CA THR A 638 6.14 14.30 7.47
C THR A 638 7.46 13.72 7.97
N GLY A 639 8.42 13.51 7.06
CA GLY A 639 9.76 13.01 7.39
C GLY A 639 9.87 11.49 7.58
N SER A 640 8.85 10.69 7.22
CA SER A 640 8.92 9.22 7.36
C SER A 640 8.52 8.46 6.09
N THR A 641 8.90 7.19 6.04
CA THR A 641 8.61 6.23 4.96
C THR A 641 7.25 5.53 5.13
N LYS A 642 6.22 6.22 5.61
CA LYS A 642 4.88 5.64 5.82
C LYS A 642 3.87 6.22 4.84
N ASP A 643 3.40 5.39 3.92
CA ASP A 643 2.40 5.73 2.92
C ASP A 643 1.72 4.43 2.44
N SER A 644 0.51 4.55 1.92
CA SER A 644 -0.14 3.44 1.20
C SER A 644 0.66 3.09 -0.05
N CYS A 645 0.81 1.79 -0.31
CA CYS A 645 1.60 1.30 -1.43
C CYS A 645 0.70 0.62 -2.49
N GLN A 646 1.27 0.31 -3.65
CA GLN A 646 0.56 -0.34 -4.75
C GLN A 646 -0.09 -1.65 -4.29
N GLY A 647 -1.38 -1.84 -4.56
CA GLY A 647 -2.14 -3.05 -4.18
C GLY A 647 -3.05 -2.90 -2.96
N ASP A 648 -3.02 -1.75 -2.28
CA ASP A 648 -4.08 -1.33 -1.34
C ASP A 648 -5.14 -0.44 -2.03
N SER A 649 -5.02 -0.22 -3.35
CA SER A 649 -5.93 0.57 -4.17
C SER A 649 -7.39 0.22 -3.91
N GLY A 650 -8.24 1.22 -3.68
CA GLY A 650 -9.64 1.03 -3.32
C GLY A 650 -9.89 0.65 -1.86
N GLY A 651 -8.84 0.41 -1.07
CA GLY A 651 -8.93 0.13 0.37
C GLY A 651 -9.32 1.35 1.21
N PRO A 652 -9.77 1.15 2.46
CA PRO A 652 -10.26 2.22 3.32
C PRO A 652 -9.13 2.97 4.05
N LEU A 653 -9.25 4.30 4.10
CA LEU A 653 -8.60 5.15 5.10
C LEU A 653 -9.58 5.43 6.24
N ILE A 654 -9.19 5.03 7.45
CA ILE A 654 -10.07 4.99 8.61
C ILE A 654 -9.61 5.97 9.67
N GLN A 655 -10.54 6.74 10.23
CA GLN A 655 -10.30 7.51 11.44
C GLN A 655 -11.20 7.04 12.58
N VAL A 656 -10.69 7.19 13.79
CA VAL A 656 -11.42 6.86 15.02
C VAL A 656 -11.94 8.14 15.62
N ASP A 657 -13.24 8.19 15.84
CA ASP A 657 -13.85 9.28 16.60
C ASP A 657 -13.51 9.10 18.10
N PRO A 658 -12.80 10.07 18.72
CA PRO A 658 -12.38 9.96 20.10
C PRO A 658 -13.54 9.95 21.10
N GLU A 659 -14.71 10.50 20.75
CA GLU A 659 -15.85 10.63 21.66
C GLU A 659 -16.67 9.34 21.74
N ASN A 660 -17.03 8.78 20.59
CA ASN A 660 -17.89 7.59 20.52
C ASN A 660 -17.11 6.28 20.27
N LYS A 661 -15.79 6.36 20.05
CA LYS A 661 -14.88 5.23 19.76
C LYS A 661 -15.31 4.38 18.56
N LYS A 662 -15.98 4.99 17.57
CA LYS A 662 -16.35 4.34 16.32
C LYS A 662 -15.33 4.63 15.22
N TYR A 663 -15.28 3.72 14.26
CA TYR A 663 -14.42 3.78 13.09
C TYR A 663 -15.21 4.31 11.90
N TYR A 664 -14.72 5.38 11.29
CA TYR A 664 -15.33 6.04 10.15
C TYR A 664 -14.42 5.92 8.92
N LEU A 665 -15.03 5.68 7.77
CA LEU A 665 -14.37 5.75 6.47
C LEU A 665 -14.22 7.21 6.06
N THR A 666 -13.01 7.76 6.13
CA THR A 666 -12.73 9.16 5.76
C THR A 666 -12.26 9.27 4.31
N GLY A 667 -11.61 8.24 3.78
CA GLY A 667 -11.13 8.24 2.40
C GLY A 667 -10.95 6.85 1.80
N ILE A 668 -10.71 6.82 0.50
CA ILE A 668 -10.44 5.60 -0.28
C ILE A 668 -9.07 5.74 -0.94
N VAL A 669 -8.22 4.72 -0.81
CA VAL A 669 -6.88 4.72 -1.43
C VAL A 669 -7.01 4.89 -2.95
N SER A 670 -6.47 5.98 -3.49
CA SER A 670 -6.62 6.35 -4.91
C SER A 670 -5.29 6.27 -5.65
N PHE A 671 -4.38 7.24 -5.45
CA PHE A 671 -3.08 7.28 -6.13
C PHE A 671 -1.97 7.86 -5.26
N GLY A 672 -0.73 7.66 -5.69
CA GLY A 672 0.47 8.20 -5.06
C GLY A 672 1.66 8.11 -6.01
N LYS A 673 2.72 8.88 -5.76
CA LYS A 673 3.88 8.94 -6.67
C LYS A 673 4.67 7.63 -6.68
N ARG A 674 5.04 7.14 -5.48
CA ARG A 674 5.55 5.79 -5.16
C ARG A 674 5.35 5.59 -3.66
N CYS A 675 5.27 4.32 -3.24
CA CYS A 675 5.16 3.96 -1.84
C CYS A 675 6.20 4.70 -0.99
N ALA A 676 5.71 5.52 -0.06
CA ALA A 676 6.51 6.15 0.99
C ALA A 676 7.59 7.10 0.46
N THR A 677 7.30 7.82 -0.64
CA THR A 677 8.24 8.81 -1.18
C THR A 677 8.32 10.02 -0.24
N PRO A 678 9.50 10.36 0.31
CA PRO A 678 9.62 11.53 1.15
C PRO A 678 9.14 12.80 0.43
N GLY A 679 8.27 13.56 1.08
CA GLY A 679 7.69 14.79 0.54
C GLY A 679 6.49 14.61 -0.39
N PHE A 680 6.00 13.38 -0.60
CA PHE A 680 4.77 13.11 -1.34
C PHE A 680 3.82 12.28 -0.46
N PRO A 681 2.76 12.88 0.12
CA PRO A 681 1.74 12.12 0.84
C PRO A 681 0.92 11.25 -0.13
N GLY A 682 0.30 10.20 0.38
CA GLY A 682 -0.70 9.41 -0.35
C GLY A 682 -1.96 10.23 -0.59
N VAL A 683 -2.58 10.04 -1.75
CA VAL A 683 -3.82 10.74 -2.13
C VAL A 683 -4.98 9.75 -2.13
N TYR A 684 -6.05 10.16 -1.48
CA TYR A 684 -7.26 9.40 -1.24
C TYR A 684 -8.46 10.16 -1.82
N ALA A 685 -9.46 9.44 -2.33
CA ALA A 685 -10.76 10.05 -2.64
C ALA A 685 -11.47 10.41 -1.34
N ARG A 686 -11.95 11.65 -1.22
CA ARG A 686 -12.69 12.12 -0.05
C ARG A 686 -14.12 11.59 -0.07
N ILE A 687 -14.63 11.16 1.09
CA ILE A 687 -16.00 10.64 1.22
C ILE A 687 -17.05 11.73 1.47
N ILE A 688 -16.67 12.86 2.08
CA ILE A 688 -17.56 13.98 2.46
C ILE A 688 -17.28 15.20 1.58
#